data_AF-A0A5J9SCG4-F1
#
_entry.id   AF-A0A5J9SCG4-F1
#
_cell.length_a   1.000
_cell.length_b   1.000
_cell.length_c   1.000
_cell.angle_alpha   90.00
_cell.angle_beta   90.00
_cell.angle_gamma   90.00
#
_symmetry.space_group_name_H-M   'P 1'
#
loop_
_entity.id
_entity.type
_entity.pdbx_description
1 polymer ?
#
loop_
_entity_poly.entity_id
_entity_poly.type
_entity_poly.pdbx_seq_one_letter_code
_entity_poly.pdbx_strand_id
1 'polypeptide(L)'
;MDPKASVCNPLECMLIDEREEPTYLPLSLLKSITNNFSDNLQIGTGGFAVVYKGLLENGTVAVKKLLTQAVDVHETKFHQEVDSLMRVKHKNIVRFMGYCSDTQGKVHKFQGKNIIKGICEGLHYLHQQKIVHLDLKPANILLDQYMVPKIADFGLSKCFDEKQTRAMTSNVFGSQGYMAPEFYSGLITFKSDIYSLGIIIIEILTGQKGYPEINNILESWGTKFETSLGDIRLEPIKVCAEIGIECTRFNPAERPDTQRIIERLAEMEHKYEKTTKGKLKLDSTGSDDKMKLEIMSRVKSIPSTTGTNQFPVLVRVTAPPRYTGSSRAGLNLVAVLCISASMMADDRLDSMKQAMMFVIDNLGPNDRLSVVSFDHETQRLTELSYMNDVNRAIAKHEVRKLQPGCGINTCLALDEAAKILRHEERINRVGRIFLLSDAEDESVFRHDVFPEFPVETFGLGAGHDSAALPYIAVKTMGVYSYVNHDLEKIKHAFTQSLGGLMSVTAMEVQVNLQTLDGITISSIRSGSYPMSISSDKPSGTIQVPDLYAGEQKKFIVYLDVPEGEQNQILTVSVSYRNPRIRREATIIQLDESKLAVLRPKVSTTPSDRLVCPDVATELVRLRLARLVMGKANNIHRTPDELQRSWEKIKCSKDGRSATQSAVFALDEDVAQMQRTGGKQFMHSWLTSHGLQRATTMESPSESPGTFRVKAMEEMIKKMDEEKANEVKRYSATVLMGTEGAMEKMGVVTCTRCTKEKNGLVVYLLKFNPDADMSINLGPVELK
;
A
#
# COMPACT_ATOMS: atom_id res chain seq x y z
N MET A 1 13.39 -35.44 -36.95
CA MET A 1 13.08 -34.03 -37.28
C MET A 1 11.80 -33.69 -36.54
N ASP A 2 11.77 -32.57 -35.81
CA ASP A 2 10.62 -32.18 -35.00
C ASP A 2 10.29 -30.69 -35.25
N PRO A 3 9.17 -30.36 -35.93
CA PRO A 3 9.02 -29.07 -36.61
C PRO A 3 8.32 -27.99 -35.76
N LYS A 4 8.71 -27.84 -34.48
CA LYS A 4 8.22 -26.75 -33.60
C LYS A 4 9.30 -26.10 -32.72
N ALA A 5 10.45 -25.76 -33.33
CA ALA A 5 11.26 -24.68 -32.78
C ALA A 5 10.51 -23.35 -33.00
N SER A 6 10.09 -22.68 -31.92
CA SER A 6 9.52 -21.33 -32.04
C SER A 6 10.61 -20.38 -32.54
N VAL A 7 10.38 -19.75 -33.70
CA VAL A 7 11.28 -18.71 -34.21
C VAL A 7 11.02 -17.47 -33.36
N CYS A 8 11.84 -17.31 -32.32
CA CYS A 8 11.82 -16.13 -31.46
C CYS A 8 11.83 -14.88 -32.34
N ASN A 9 10.85 -14.00 -32.14
CA ASN A 9 10.76 -12.77 -32.89
C ASN A 9 12.09 -12.01 -32.68
N PRO A 10 12.72 -11.41 -33.70
CA PRO A 10 13.89 -10.59 -33.40
C PRO A 10 13.48 -9.39 -32.52
N LEU A 11 12.18 -8.99 -32.54
CA LEU A 11 11.69 -8.03 -31.55
C LEU A 11 11.77 -8.52 -30.09
N GLU A 12 11.94 -9.82 -29.85
CA GLU A 12 12.08 -10.45 -28.54
C GLU A 12 13.55 -10.76 -28.23
N CYS A 13 14.32 -11.32 -29.17
CA CYS A 13 15.79 -11.48 -29.05
C CYS A 13 16.47 -10.17 -28.62
N MET A 14 16.12 -9.08 -29.29
CA MET A 14 16.72 -7.78 -29.03
C MET A 14 16.01 -7.03 -27.88
N LEU A 15 14.90 -7.56 -27.35
CA LEU A 15 14.39 -7.18 -26.03
C LEU A 15 15.27 -7.75 -24.89
N ILE A 16 16.17 -8.70 -25.18
CA ILE A 16 17.00 -9.40 -24.20
C ILE A 16 18.44 -8.86 -24.16
N ASP A 17 19.11 -8.67 -25.32
CA ASP A 17 20.49 -8.14 -25.40
C ASP A 17 20.54 -6.61 -25.61
N GLU A 18 21.54 -5.97 -24.98
CA GLU A 18 21.84 -4.54 -25.07
C GLU A 18 22.81 -4.17 -26.20
N ARG A 19 23.55 -5.15 -26.73
CA ARG A 19 24.66 -4.91 -27.67
C ARG A 19 24.17 -4.66 -29.09
N GLU A 20 23.12 -5.36 -29.48
CA GLU A 20 22.40 -5.25 -30.76
C GLU A 20 22.12 -3.80 -31.18
N GLU A 21 22.20 -3.54 -32.48
CA GLU A 21 22.05 -2.20 -33.06
C GLU A 21 20.61 -1.91 -33.52
N PRO A 22 20.20 -0.63 -33.61
CA PRO A 22 18.95 -0.26 -34.24
C PRO A 22 18.98 -0.57 -35.74
N THR A 23 17.82 -0.46 -36.35
CA THR A 23 17.48 -1.08 -37.63
C THR A 23 16.30 -0.28 -38.22
N TYR A 24 15.93 -0.31 -39.49
CA TYR A 24 14.92 -1.23 -40.04
C TYR A 24 13.65 -1.56 -39.15
N LEU A 25 12.61 -2.30 -39.61
CA LEU A 25 11.51 -3.06 -38.93
C LEU A 25 10.30 -3.43 -39.87
N PRO A 26 9.38 -4.39 -39.56
CA PRO A 26 8.37 -4.89 -40.52
C PRO A 26 6.94 -4.36 -40.32
N LEU A 27 6.29 -3.85 -41.38
CA LEU A 27 4.91 -3.33 -41.33
C LEU A 27 3.85 -4.38 -40.93
N SER A 28 4.01 -5.65 -41.29
CA SER A 28 3.09 -6.74 -40.89
C SER A 28 3.12 -6.99 -39.39
N LEU A 29 4.31 -7.00 -38.79
CA LEU A 29 4.53 -7.12 -37.35
C LEU A 29 4.05 -5.89 -36.60
N LEU A 30 4.29 -4.69 -37.15
CA LEU A 30 3.76 -3.44 -36.60
C LEU A 30 2.23 -3.43 -36.58
N LYS A 31 1.59 -3.98 -37.61
CA LYS A 31 0.14 -4.19 -37.63
C LYS A 31 -0.33 -5.24 -36.63
N SER A 32 0.36 -6.37 -36.43
CA SER A 32 -0.08 -7.35 -35.42
C SER A 32 0.03 -6.79 -34.00
N ILE A 33 1.15 -6.18 -33.62
CA ILE A 33 1.38 -5.69 -32.25
C ILE A 33 0.50 -4.48 -31.88
N THR A 34 0.02 -3.70 -32.86
CA THR A 34 -0.87 -2.53 -32.65
C THR A 34 -2.34 -2.79 -32.99
N ASN A 35 -2.73 -4.05 -33.21
CA ASN A 35 -4.07 -4.44 -33.67
C ASN A 35 -4.53 -3.62 -34.90
N ASN A 36 -3.71 -3.60 -35.95
CA ASN A 36 -3.83 -2.81 -37.18
C ASN A 36 -3.94 -1.29 -36.93
N PHE A 37 -3.13 -0.76 -36.01
CA PHE A 37 -3.15 0.64 -35.56
C PHE A 37 -4.51 1.07 -34.99
N SER A 38 -5.08 0.24 -34.11
CA SER A 38 -6.37 0.52 -33.45
C SER A 38 -6.28 1.72 -32.52
N ASP A 39 -7.31 2.58 -32.54
CA ASP A 39 -7.43 3.76 -31.68
C ASP A 39 -7.43 3.39 -30.18
N ASN A 40 -7.92 2.19 -29.83
CA ASN A 40 -7.88 1.63 -28.48
C ASN A 40 -6.45 1.36 -27.95
N LEU A 41 -5.45 1.39 -28.84
CA LEU A 41 -4.03 1.30 -28.50
C LEU A 41 -3.30 2.63 -28.78
N GLN A 42 -3.99 3.71 -29.16
CA GLN A 42 -3.38 5.02 -29.32
C GLN A 42 -2.97 5.60 -27.95
N ILE A 43 -1.71 5.99 -27.82
CA ILE A 43 -1.12 6.55 -26.58
C ILE A 43 -0.68 8.01 -26.71
N GLY A 44 -0.76 8.60 -27.90
CA GLY A 44 -0.55 10.04 -28.08
C GLY A 44 -0.72 10.49 -29.53
N THR A 45 -1.07 11.77 -29.70
CA THR A 45 -1.19 12.42 -31.01
C THR A 45 -0.46 13.76 -30.96
N GLY A 46 0.46 13.97 -31.89
CA GLY A 46 1.12 15.25 -32.14
C GLY A 46 0.80 15.75 -33.56
N GLY A 47 1.09 17.01 -33.85
CA GLY A 47 0.74 17.65 -35.14
C GLY A 47 1.35 17.03 -36.40
N PHE A 48 2.27 16.05 -36.25
CA PHE A 48 2.94 15.36 -37.36
C PHE A 48 2.90 13.82 -37.25
N ALA A 49 2.38 13.25 -36.16
CA ALA A 49 2.46 11.81 -35.86
C ALA A 49 1.42 11.32 -34.84
N VAL A 50 1.10 10.03 -34.91
CA VAL A 50 0.28 9.29 -33.94
C VAL A 50 1.12 8.17 -33.33
N VAL A 51 1.04 7.96 -32.02
CA VAL A 51 1.80 6.93 -31.30
C VAL A 51 0.85 5.86 -30.76
N TYR A 52 1.20 4.59 -30.96
CA TYR A 52 0.42 3.43 -30.52
C TYR A 52 1.21 2.54 -29.54
N LYS A 53 0.50 1.82 -28.67
CA LYS A 53 1.00 0.78 -27.76
C LYS A 53 1.12 -0.53 -28.53
N GLY A 54 2.35 -0.97 -28.78
CA GLY A 54 2.65 -2.27 -29.35
C GLY A 54 2.76 -3.34 -28.27
N LEU A 55 2.07 -4.46 -28.45
CA LEU A 55 2.05 -5.62 -27.55
C LEU A 55 2.89 -6.77 -28.13
N LEU A 56 3.87 -7.27 -27.38
CA LEU A 56 4.68 -8.46 -27.69
C LEU A 56 4.60 -9.45 -26.53
N GLU A 57 4.90 -10.73 -26.77
CA GLU A 57 4.90 -11.77 -25.73
C GLU A 57 5.86 -11.42 -24.57
N ASN A 58 7.02 -10.84 -24.89
CA ASN A 58 8.04 -10.46 -23.90
C ASN A 58 8.05 -8.96 -23.53
N GLY A 59 6.95 -8.23 -23.76
CA GLY A 59 6.75 -6.86 -23.23
C GLY A 59 6.09 -5.87 -24.18
N THR A 60 6.10 -4.59 -23.83
CA THR A 60 5.45 -3.51 -24.58
C THR A 60 6.44 -2.53 -25.21
N VAL A 61 5.98 -1.85 -26.27
CA VAL A 61 6.75 -0.87 -27.05
C VAL A 61 5.87 0.30 -27.47
N ALA A 62 6.46 1.48 -27.70
CA ALA A 62 5.74 2.60 -28.32
C ALA A 62 6.03 2.65 -29.83
N VAL A 63 4.98 2.89 -30.62
CA VAL A 63 4.95 2.73 -32.08
C VAL A 63 4.51 4.04 -32.74
N LYS A 64 5.46 4.92 -33.09
CA LYS A 64 5.21 6.27 -33.65
C LYS A 64 5.08 6.19 -35.17
N LYS A 65 3.91 6.56 -35.71
CA LYS A 65 3.48 6.54 -37.12
C LYS A 65 3.28 7.99 -37.60
N LEU A 66 3.92 8.39 -38.70
CA LEU A 66 3.79 9.75 -39.24
C LEU A 66 2.43 10.00 -39.93
N LEU A 67 1.98 11.27 -39.95
CA LEU A 67 0.76 11.71 -40.62
C LEU A 67 1.03 12.17 -42.06
N THR A 68 0.16 11.77 -43.00
CA THR A 68 0.41 11.85 -44.45
C THR A 68 -0.03 13.19 -45.09
N GLN A 69 0.59 14.31 -44.71
CA GLN A 69 0.37 15.61 -45.35
C GLN A 69 1.70 16.34 -45.64
N ALA A 70 1.89 16.79 -46.90
CA ALA A 70 3.12 17.41 -47.43
C ALA A 70 4.40 16.54 -47.31
N VAL A 71 4.69 15.77 -48.37
CA VAL A 71 5.75 14.72 -48.42
C VAL A 71 7.14 15.24 -47.99
N ASP A 72 7.64 16.29 -48.65
CA ASP A 72 9.04 16.72 -48.57
C ASP A 72 9.45 17.22 -47.16
N VAL A 73 8.51 17.83 -46.43
CA VAL A 73 8.74 18.36 -45.07
C VAL A 73 8.85 17.23 -44.05
N HIS A 74 8.15 16.13 -44.27
CA HIS A 74 8.15 14.98 -43.37
C HIS A 74 9.37 14.08 -43.57
N GLU A 75 9.85 13.91 -44.81
CA GLU A 75 11.07 13.16 -45.10
C GLU A 75 12.31 13.80 -44.45
N THR A 76 12.41 15.13 -44.49
CA THR A 76 13.52 15.87 -43.85
C THR A 76 13.54 15.67 -42.33
N LYS A 77 12.36 15.74 -41.67
CA LYS A 77 12.23 15.53 -40.21
C LYS A 77 12.47 14.08 -39.80
N PHE A 78 12.06 13.12 -40.62
CA PHE A 78 12.32 11.70 -40.40
C PHE A 78 13.83 11.42 -40.35
N HIS A 79 14.58 11.87 -41.37
CA HIS A 79 16.03 11.69 -41.38
C HIS A 79 16.71 12.38 -40.19
N GLN A 80 16.30 13.60 -39.82
CA GLN A 80 16.83 14.31 -38.65
C GLN A 80 16.58 13.57 -37.31
N GLU A 81 15.40 12.97 -37.13
CA GLU A 81 15.08 12.16 -35.96
C GLU A 81 15.91 10.86 -35.93
N VAL A 82 16.06 10.17 -37.06
CA VAL A 82 16.89 8.94 -37.18
C VAL A 82 18.37 9.24 -37.00
N ASP A 83 18.95 10.21 -37.71
CA ASP A 83 20.37 10.57 -37.63
C ASP A 83 20.76 11.01 -36.21
N SER A 84 19.86 11.69 -35.49
CA SER A 84 20.06 12.04 -34.09
C SER A 84 20.01 10.80 -33.19
N LEU A 85 19.02 9.92 -33.37
CA LEU A 85 18.81 8.73 -32.54
C LEU A 85 19.83 7.61 -32.76
N MET A 86 20.35 7.44 -33.99
CA MET A 86 21.41 6.47 -34.30
C MET A 86 22.74 6.83 -33.64
N ARG A 87 22.96 8.12 -33.32
CA ARG A 87 24.19 8.63 -32.71
C ARG A 87 24.19 8.59 -31.17
N VAL A 88 23.12 8.12 -30.51
CA VAL A 88 22.96 8.24 -29.05
C VAL A 88 22.57 6.93 -28.36
N LYS A 89 23.36 6.52 -27.36
CA LYS A 89 23.12 5.32 -26.53
C LYS A 89 23.35 5.64 -25.06
N HIS A 90 22.33 6.18 -24.39
CA HIS A 90 22.39 6.57 -22.98
C HIS A 90 21.11 6.21 -22.21
N LYS A 91 21.27 5.77 -20.94
CA LYS A 91 20.19 5.40 -20.00
C LYS A 91 19.12 6.47 -19.75
N ASN A 92 19.40 7.75 -20.03
CA ASN A 92 18.47 8.88 -19.88
C ASN A 92 18.01 9.49 -21.23
N ILE A 93 18.18 8.75 -22.31
CA ILE A 93 17.60 9.03 -23.64
C ILE A 93 16.72 7.83 -23.99
N VAL A 94 15.65 8.03 -24.77
CA VAL A 94 14.86 6.88 -25.23
C VAL A 94 15.71 6.05 -26.18
N ARG A 95 15.91 4.76 -25.85
CA ARG A 95 16.63 3.86 -26.74
C ARG A 95 15.77 3.58 -27.98
N PHE A 96 16.24 4.11 -29.10
CA PHE A 96 15.77 3.77 -30.43
C PHE A 96 15.97 2.29 -30.70
N MET A 97 14.91 1.63 -31.20
CA MET A 97 14.93 0.21 -31.51
C MET A 97 14.86 -0.07 -33.02
N GLY A 98 14.17 0.80 -33.76
CA GLY A 98 14.22 0.82 -35.22
C GLY A 98 13.13 1.60 -35.97
N TYR A 99 13.22 1.62 -37.31
CA TYR A 99 12.41 2.29 -38.31
C TYR A 99 11.93 1.32 -39.43
N CYS A 100 10.63 1.10 -39.61
CA CYS A 100 10.12 0.42 -40.81
C CYS A 100 10.37 1.31 -42.04
N SER A 101 11.12 0.95 -43.10
CA SER A 101 11.32 -0.32 -43.86
C SER A 101 12.13 -1.51 -43.25
N ASP A 102 12.45 -2.58 -44.00
CA ASP A 102 13.08 -3.93 -43.65
C ASP A 102 14.72 -4.22 -43.21
N THR A 103 14.30 -5.25 -42.28
CA THR A 103 14.12 -5.38 -40.75
C THR A 103 15.23 -5.97 -39.73
N GLN A 104 15.47 -5.43 -38.48
CA GLN A 104 16.00 -6.11 -37.20
C GLN A 104 17.27 -5.57 -36.36
N GLY A 105 17.42 -5.06 -35.08
CA GLY A 105 16.56 -4.49 -33.95
C GLY A 105 17.21 -4.18 -32.52
N LYS A 106 16.66 -3.19 -31.76
CA LYS A 106 16.30 -3.07 -30.27
C LYS A 106 17.12 -2.56 -28.98
N VAL A 107 17.08 -3.17 -27.75
CA VAL A 107 16.72 -2.58 -26.35
C VAL A 107 17.77 -2.47 -25.15
N HIS A 108 17.42 -1.79 -24.00
CA HIS A 108 17.85 -1.92 -22.53
C HIS A 108 18.88 -0.91 -21.90
N LYS A 109 19.11 -0.69 -20.55
CA LYS A 109 18.67 -1.25 -19.18
C LYS A 109 18.85 -0.31 -17.90
N PHE A 110 18.38 -0.79 -16.70
CA PHE A 110 18.54 -0.50 -15.21
C PHE A 110 18.86 0.91 -14.54
N GLN A 111 18.61 0.97 -13.20
CA GLN A 111 18.83 2.01 -12.15
C GLN A 111 17.96 3.29 -12.09
N GLY A 112 17.07 3.36 -11.07
CA GLY A 112 16.28 4.54 -10.69
C GLY A 112 17.08 5.68 -10.04
N LYS A 113 16.81 6.93 -10.45
CA LYS A 113 17.43 8.18 -9.93
C LYS A 113 16.46 9.37 -9.96
N ASN A 114 16.79 10.40 -9.17
CA ASN A 114 16.25 11.76 -9.20
C ASN A 114 15.94 12.26 -10.63
N ILE A 115 14.69 12.69 -10.90
CA ILE A 115 14.19 13.05 -12.23
C ILE A 115 14.94 14.25 -12.81
N ILE A 116 15.08 15.36 -12.06
CA ILE A 116 15.78 16.56 -12.56
C ILE A 116 17.23 16.19 -12.93
N LYS A 117 17.91 15.43 -12.06
CA LYS A 117 19.27 14.96 -12.30
C LYS A 117 19.36 14.01 -13.51
N GLY A 118 18.37 13.13 -13.70
CA GLY A 118 18.32 12.23 -14.86
C GLY A 118 18.14 12.97 -16.19
N ILE A 119 17.30 14.02 -16.23
CA ILE A 119 17.18 14.89 -17.42
C ILE A 119 18.51 15.59 -17.69
N CYS A 120 19.19 16.10 -16.66
CA CYS A 120 20.52 16.73 -16.80
C CYS A 120 21.58 15.73 -17.29
N GLU A 121 21.65 14.52 -16.71
CA GLU A 121 22.53 13.42 -17.16
C GLU A 121 22.23 13.03 -18.63
N GLY A 122 20.98 13.09 -19.07
CA GLY A 122 20.57 12.89 -20.46
C GLY A 122 21.01 14.01 -21.42
N LEU A 123 20.74 15.27 -21.07
CA LEU A 123 21.05 16.43 -21.91
C LEU A 123 22.56 16.68 -22.01
N HIS A 124 23.32 16.41 -20.93
CA HIS A 124 24.77 16.47 -20.96
C HIS A 124 25.37 15.58 -22.05
N TYR A 125 24.87 14.34 -22.15
CA TYR A 125 25.30 13.40 -23.18
C TYR A 125 24.94 13.89 -24.59
N LEU A 126 23.77 14.50 -24.81
CA LEU A 126 23.43 15.10 -26.11
C LEU A 126 24.41 16.21 -26.51
N HIS A 127 24.75 17.10 -25.58
CA HIS A 127 25.69 18.20 -25.82
C HIS A 127 27.11 17.68 -26.07
N GLN A 128 27.54 16.59 -25.41
CA GLN A 128 28.78 15.88 -25.74
C GLN A 128 28.77 15.33 -27.17
N GLN A 129 27.65 14.71 -27.61
CA GLN A 129 27.47 14.22 -28.99
C GLN A 129 27.22 15.33 -30.04
N LYS A 130 27.35 16.60 -29.65
CA LYS A 130 27.11 17.78 -30.52
C LYS A 130 25.68 17.84 -31.07
N ILE A 131 24.69 17.40 -30.29
CA ILE A 131 23.26 17.48 -30.63
C ILE A 131 22.60 18.55 -29.76
N VAL A 132 21.87 19.47 -30.38
CA VAL A 132 20.95 20.42 -29.70
C VAL A 132 19.53 19.90 -29.92
N HIS A 133 18.72 19.77 -28.86
CA HIS A 133 17.42 19.11 -28.93
C HIS A 133 16.31 20.01 -29.51
N LEU A 134 16.32 21.29 -29.14
CA LEU A 134 15.43 22.39 -29.56
C LEU A 134 13.94 22.29 -29.19
N ASP A 135 13.41 21.11 -28.88
CA ASP A 135 12.02 20.94 -28.40
C ASP A 135 11.94 20.17 -27.07
N LEU A 136 12.75 20.57 -26.08
CA LEU A 136 12.63 20.06 -24.71
C LEU A 136 11.38 20.65 -24.03
N LYS A 137 10.49 19.77 -23.57
CA LYS A 137 9.28 20.06 -22.80
C LYS A 137 8.86 18.82 -21.99
N PRO A 138 7.98 18.91 -20.98
CA PRO A 138 7.56 17.77 -20.18
C PRO A 138 7.00 16.59 -20.98
N ALA A 139 6.25 16.84 -22.06
CA ALA A 139 5.73 15.79 -22.95
C ALA A 139 6.82 15.00 -23.69
N ASN A 140 8.04 15.56 -23.80
CA ASN A 140 9.19 14.95 -24.44
C ASN A 140 10.18 14.35 -23.41
N ILE A 141 9.80 14.28 -22.13
CA ILE A 141 10.51 13.58 -21.05
C ILE A 141 9.66 12.38 -20.61
N LEU A 142 9.99 11.18 -21.11
CA LEU A 142 9.27 9.95 -20.79
C LEU A 142 9.85 9.28 -19.53
N LEU A 143 9.01 8.73 -18.64
CA LEU A 143 9.47 8.02 -17.43
C LEU A 143 9.35 6.49 -17.61
N ASP A 144 10.44 5.74 -17.44
CA ASP A 144 10.37 4.27 -17.49
C ASP A 144 9.78 3.64 -16.21
N GLN A 145 9.63 2.30 -16.21
CA GLN A 145 9.10 1.52 -15.09
C GLN A 145 9.85 1.66 -13.75
N TYR A 146 11.00 2.36 -13.72
CA TYR A 146 11.78 2.68 -12.54
C TYR A 146 11.82 4.19 -12.24
N MET A 147 10.90 4.96 -12.84
CA MET A 147 10.83 6.43 -12.80
C MET A 147 12.10 7.13 -13.36
N VAL A 148 12.85 6.46 -14.24
CA VAL A 148 14.04 7.06 -14.89
C VAL A 148 13.59 7.88 -16.09
N PRO A 149 13.91 9.20 -16.15
CA PRO A 149 13.56 10.03 -17.30
C PRO A 149 14.39 9.70 -18.53
N LYS A 150 13.74 9.78 -19.69
CA LYS A 150 14.27 9.56 -21.03
C LYS A 150 13.90 10.74 -21.92
N ILE A 151 14.88 11.43 -22.50
CA ILE A 151 14.64 12.48 -23.51
C ILE A 151 14.18 11.82 -24.82
N ALA A 152 13.15 12.40 -25.47
CA ALA A 152 12.45 11.87 -26.64
C ALA A 152 12.05 12.97 -27.65
N ASP A 153 11.63 12.55 -28.86
CA ASP A 153 11.13 13.40 -29.96
C ASP A 153 12.17 14.35 -30.57
N PHE A 154 13.16 13.77 -31.26
CA PHE A 154 14.29 14.46 -31.87
C PHE A 154 13.96 15.12 -33.24
N GLY A 155 12.67 15.20 -33.62
CA GLY A 155 12.21 15.69 -34.93
C GLY A 155 12.41 17.19 -35.21
N LEU A 156 13.05 17.92 -34.28
CA LEU A 156 13.51 19.31 -34.43
C LEU A 156 14.99 19.49 -34.03
N SER A 157 15.70 18.40 -33.69
CA SER A 157 17.07 18.46 -33.20
C SER A 157 18.08 18.78 -34.29
N LYS A 158 19.19 19.42 -33.90
CA LYS A 158 20.26 19.84 -34.81
C LYS A 158 21.61 19.29 -34.38
N CYS A 159 22.21 18.48 -35.25
CA CYS A 159 23.61 18.07 -35.16
C CYS A 159 24.52 19.26 -35.52
N PHE A 160 25.60 19.44 -34.75
CA PHE A 160 26.67 20.39 -34.99
C PHE A 160 27.96 19.66 -35.38
N ASP A 161 28.75 20.24 -36.28
CA ASP A 161 30.11 19.77 -36.55
C ASP A 161 31.00 19.90 -35.29
N GLU A 162 32.11 19.16 -35.21
CA GLU A 162 32.99 19.13 -34.03
C GLU A 162 33.39 20.54 -33.52
N LYS A 163 33.68 21.45 -34.45
CA LYS A 163 34.11 22.83 -34.20
C LYS A 163 32.96 23.83 -34.12
N GLN A 164 31.72 23.41 -34.42
CA GLN A 164 30.57 24.28 -34.42
C GLN A 164 30.02 24.50 -33.00
N THR A 165 29.74 25.76 -32.69
CA THR A 165 29.24 26.21 -31.38
C THR A 165 27.92 26.97 -31.46
N ARG A 166 27.49 27.32 -32.68
CA ARG A 166 26.21 27.97 -33.00
C ARG A 166 25.79 27.62 -34.43
N ALA A 167 24.50 27.73 -34.71
CA ALA A 167 23.95 27.71 -36.06
C ALA A 167 22.87 28.79 -36.20
N MET A 168 22.59 29.20 -37.44
CA MET A 168 21.37 29.94 -37.76
C MET A 168 20.32 29.01 -38.37
N THR A 169 19.06 29.45 -38.36
CA THR A 169 17.93 28.88 -39.10
C THR A 169 16.95 29.98 -39.50
N SER A 170 16.36 29.89 -40.69
CA SER A 170 15.15 30.66 -41.05
C SER A 170 13.89 30.03 -40.45
N ASN A 171 13.96 28.75 -40.11
CA ASN A 171 12.85 27.91 -39.71
C ASN A 171 12.88 27.78 -38.19
N VAL A 172 12.20 28.69 -37.50
CA VAL A 172 12.04 28.66 -36.03
C VAL A 172 10.83 27.80 -35.70
N PHE A 173 11.07 26.56 -35.28
CA PHE A 173 10.05 25.62 -34.84
C PHE A 173 10.44 25.06 -33.46
N GLY A 174 9.49 25.05 -32.53
CA GLY A 174 9.66 24.57 -31.16
C GLY A 174 8.45 24.95 -30.30
N SER A 175 8.36 24.40 -29.09
CA SER A 175 7.19 24.60 -28.23
C SER A 175 7.20 25.96 -27.50
N GLN A 176 6.19 26.79 -27.78
CA GLN A 176 6.01 28.10 -27.13
C GLN A 176 5.95 27.96 -25.60
N GLY A 177 6.66 28.83 -24.90
CA GLY A 177 6.88 28.76 -23.44
C GLY A 177 8.21 28.12 -23.04
N TYR A 178 8.75 27.20 -23.85
CA TYR A 178 10.04 26.53 -23.58
C TYR A 178 11.17 27.00 -24.51
N MET A 179 10.85 27.64 -25.65
CA MET A 179 11.86 28.19 -26.58
C MET A 179 12.66 29.33 -25.95
N ALA A 180 13.97 29.31 -26.16
CA ALA A 180 14.90 30.32 -25.68
C ALA A 180 14.76 31.67 -26.43
N PRO A 181 14.93 32.84 -25.78
CA PRO A 181 14.75 34.15 -26.40
C PRO A 181 15.57 34.37 -27.68
N GLU A 182 16.79 33.86 -27.75
CA GLU A 182 17.65 33.97 -28.92
C GLU A 182 17.22 33.07 -30.09
N PHE A 183 16.47 31.99 -29.82
CA PHE A 183 16.01 31.09 -30.88
C PHE A 183 14.92 31.74 -31.75
N TYR A 184 14.17 32.71 -31.21
CA TYR A 184 13.22 33.53 -31.97
C TYR A 184 13.87 34.38 -33.08
N SER A 185 15.17 34.68 -33.00
CA SER A 185 15.94 35.31 -34.10
C SER A 185 16.67 34.29 -34.98
N GLY A 186 16.37 33.00 -34.83
CA GLY A 186 17.00 31.91 -35.58
C GLY A 186 18.33 31.42 -35.01
N LEU A 187 18.82 31.96 -33.90
CA LEU A 187 20.09 31.56 -33.30
C LEU A 187 19.95 30.28 -32.47
N ILE A 188 20.60 29.20 -32.93
CA ILE A 188 20.66 27.90 -32.26
C ILE A 188 22.00 27.78 -31.53
N THR A 189 21.97 27.41 -30.25
CA THR A 189 23.15 27.05 -29.46
C THR A 189 22.81 25.93 -28.46
N PHE A 190 23.82 25.25 -27.90
CA PHE A 190 23.62 24.34 -26.76
C PHE A 190 22.92 25.02 -25.55
N LYS A 191 23.10 26.34 -25.39
CA LYS A 191 22.47 27.13 -24.32
C LYS A 191 20.97 27.34 -24.53
N SER A 192 20.45 27.07 -25.73
CA SER A 192 19.01 27.16 -26.02
C SER A 192 18.25 26.01 -25.35
N ASP A 193 18.80 24.79 -25.34
CA ASP A 193 18.26 23.67 -24.57
C ASP A 193 18.33 23.90 -23.04
N ILE A 194 19.38 24.58 -22.56
CA ILE A 194 19.54 24.90 -21.13
C ILE A 194 18.37 25.77 -20.64
N TYR A 195 17.92 26.72 -21.46
CA TYR A 195 16.76 27.55 -21.14
C TYR A 195 15.49 26.70 -21.02
N SER A 196 15.23 25.80 -21.97
CA SER A 196 14.09 24.88 -21.92
C SER A 196 14.14 23.96 -20.69
N LEU A 197 15.32 23.45 -20.34
CA LEU A 197 15.56 22.70 -19.10
C LEU A 197 15.23 23.55 -17.86
N GLY A 198 15.58 24.83 -17.85
CA GLY A 198 15.26 25.75 -16.75
C GLY A 198 13.75 25.93 -16.54
N ILE A 199 12.99 26.11 -17.63
CA ILE A 199 11.53 26.17 -17.59
C ILE A 199 10.95 24.85 -17.04
N ILE A 200 11.43 23.69 -17.52
CA ILE A 200 11.00 22.37 -17.03
C ILE A 200 11.26 22.20 -15.53
N ILE A 201 12.41 22.67 -15.03
CA ILE A 201 12.75 22.60 -13.59
C ILE A 201 11.80 23.50 -12.77
N ILE A 202 11.52 24.72 -13.23
CA ILE A 202 10.57 25.62 -12.56
C ILE A 202 9.15 25.03 -12.54
N GLU A 203 8.69 24.44 -13.66
CA GLU A 203 7.38 23.80 -13.77
C GLU A 203 7.26 22.57 -12.84
N ILE A 204 8.30 21.73 -12.76
CA ILE A 204 8.37 20.60 -11.81
C ILE A 204 8.29 21.08 -10.34
N LEU A 205 8.89 22.23 -10.01
CA LEU A 205 8.93 22.74 -8.63
C LEU A 205 7.66 23.49 -8.21
N THR A 206 6.81 23.92 -9.15
CA THR A 206 5.70 24.84 -8.88
C THR A 206 4.33 24.40 -9.40
N GLY A 207 4.29 23.49 -10.38
CA GLY A 207 3.06 23.11 -11.07
C GLY A 207 2.51 24.21 -12.00
N GLN A 208 3.31 25.22 -12.35
CA GLN A 208 2.89 26.36 -13.17
C GLN A 208 3.95 26.75 -14.21
N LYS A 209 3.50 27.39 -15.29
CA LYS A 209 4.37 27.90 -16.37
C LYS A 209 4.57 29.41 -16.17
N GLY A 210 5.79 29.84 -15.88
CA GLY A 210 6.11 31.26 -15.70
C GLY A 210 7.45 31.51 -15.00
N TYR A 211 7.62 32.74 -14.49
CA TYR A 211 8.79 33.20 -13.75
C TYR A 211 8.43 33.54 -12.29
N PRO A 212 8.27 32.54 -11.40
CA PRO A 212 8.03 32.78 -9.98
C PRO A 212 9.31 33.22 -9.26
N GLU A 213 9.19 34.19 -8.35
CA GLU A 213 10.28 34.54 -7.44
C GLU A 213 10.57 33.40 -6.45
N ILE A 214 11.84 33.23 -6.08
CA ILE A 214 12.31 32.15 -5.19
C ILE A 214 11.52 32.14 -3.87
N ASN A 215 11.23 33.31 -3.30
CA ASN A 215 10.49 33.44 -2.04
C ASN A 215 9.09 32.82 -2.15
N ASN A 216 8.36 33.10 -3.23
CA ASN A 216 7.01 32.55 -3.46
C ASN A 216 7.02 31.02 -3.60
N ILE A 217 8.08 30.45 -4.18
CA ILE A 217 8.29 28.99 -4.23
C ILE A 217 8.50 28.46 -2.80
N LEU A 218 9.44 29.05 -2.05
CA LEU A 218 9.81 28.59 -0.71
C LEU A 218 8.65 28.75 0.30
N GLU A 219 7.84 29.80 0.20
CA GLU A 219 6.63 29.99 1.00
C GLU A 219 5.52 28.99 0.63
N SER A 220 5.33 28.67 -0.65
CA SER A 220 4.36 27.64 -1.09
C SER A 220 4.74 26.24 -0.60
N TRP A 221 6.03 25.93 -0.50
CA TRP A 221 6.51 24.66 0.07
C TRP A 221 6.56 24.69 1.60
N GLY A 222 6.88 25.85 2.21
CA GLY A 222 6.85 26.04 3.67
C GLY A 222 5.45 25.93 4.27
N THR A 223 4.44 26.52 3.63
CA THR A 223 3.03 26.38 4.04
C THR A 223 2.48 24.96 3.86
N LYS A 224 3.07 24.14 2.97
CA LYS A 224 2.75 22.71 2.83
C LYS A 224 3.48 21.80 3.84
N PHE A 225 4.39 22.34 4.67
CA PHE A 225 5.14 21.58 5.67
C PHE A 225 5.08 22.28 7.03
N GLU A 226 4.16 21.83 7.89
CA GLU A 226 3.90 22.41 9.22
C GLU A 226 5.18 22.73 10.02
N THR A 227 5.20 23.92 10.59
CA THR A 227 6.43 24.70 10.84
C THR A 227 7.22 24.26 12.08
N SER A 228 8.15 23.33 11.88
CA SER A 228 9.26 23.09 12.82
C SER A 228 10.58 22.59 12.19
N LEU A 229 10.58 22.23 10.89
CA LEU A 229 11.72 21.60 10.19
C LEU A 229 12.08 22.27 8.85
N GLY A 230 11.67 23.52 8.65
CA GLY A 230 11.71 24.23 7.35
C GLY A 230 13.06 24.19 6.63
N ASP A 231 14.08 24.82 7.22
CA ASP A 231 15.36 25.11 6.54
C ASP A 231 16.05 23.86 5.95
N ILE A 232 16.03 22.74 6.68
CA ILE A 232 16.72 21.50 6.27
C ILE A 232 15.99 20.80 5.13
N ARG A 233 14.65 20.95 5.03
CA ARG A 233 13.84 20.32 3.99
C ARG A 233 13.69 21.19 2.73
N LEU A 234 13.90 22.49 2.84
CA LEU A 234 13.80 23.44 1.72
C LEU A 234 15.10 23.55 0.91
N GLU A 235 16.28 23.24 1.47
CA GLU A 235 17.57 23.36 0.76
C GLU A 235 17.61 22.62 -0.61
N PRO A 236 17.13 21.37 -0.77
CA PRO A 236 17.09 20.72 -2.09
C PRO A 236 16.16 21.42 -3.10
N ILE A 237 15.03 21.95 -2.62
CA ILE A 237 14.04 22.69 -3.43
C ILE A 237 14.66 24.02 -3.88
N LYS A 238 15.34 24.72 -2.97
CA LYS A 238 16.06 25.97 -3.21
C LYS A 238 17.17 25.80 -4.27
N VAL A 239 18.04 24.80 -4.13
CA VAL A 239 19.11 24.54 -5.11
C VAL A 239 18.54 24.24 -6.50
N CYS A 240 17.45 23.47 -6.59
CA CYS A 240 16.77 23.25 -7.87
C CYS A 240 16.13 24.52 -8.43
N ALA A 241 15.54 25.39 -7.59
CA ALA A 241 14.97 26.67 -8.02
C ALA A 241 16.03 27.66 -8.54
N GLU A 242 17.15 27.78 -7.83
CA GLU A 242 18.32 28.56 -8.27
C GLU A 242 18.80 28.08 -9.65
N ILE A 243 18.98 26.77 -9.83
CA ILE A 243 19.37 26.16 -11.11
C ILE A 243 18.35 26.51 -12.21
N GLY A 244 17.04 26.39 -11.95
CA GLY A 244 16.00 26.74 -12.94
C GLY A 244 16.05 28.21 -13.39
N ILE A 245 16.31 29.13 -12.45
CA ILE A 245 16.39 30.57 -12.70
C ILE A 245 17.70 30.97 -13.40
N GLU A 246 18.82 30.33 -13.06
CA GLU A 246 20.09 30.52 -13.78
C GLU A 246 20.01 29.95 -15.21
N CYS A 247 19.37 28.81 -15.40
CA CYS A 247 19.12 28.24 -16.72
C CYS A 247 18.24 29.13 -17.61
N THR A 248 17.30 29.90 -17.04
CA THR A 248 16.37 30.78 -17.77
C THR A 248 16.88 32.20 -18.00
N ARG A 249 18.16 32.51 -17.69
CA ARG A 249 18.76 33.83 -17.95
C ARG A 249 18.60 34.24 -19.42
N PHE A 250 18.19 35.48 -19.66
CA PHE A 250 17.96 35.99 -21.03
C PHE A 250 19.21 35.86 -21.90
N ASN A 251 20.37 36.28 -21.39
CA ASN A 251 21.67 36.13 -22.04
C ASN A 251 22.15 34.66 -22.02
N PRO A 252 22.38 34.01 -23.19
CA PRO A 252 22.84 32.63 -23.24
C PRO A 252 24.20 32.38 -22.56
N ALA A 253 25.04 33.41 -22.42
CA ALA A 253 26.35 33.30 -21.77
C ALA A 253 26.27 33.23 -20.23
N GLU A 254 25.19 33.72 -19.62
CA GLU A 254 24.96 33.69 -18.17
C GLU A 254 24.36 32.36 -17.69
N ARG A 255 23.73 31.59 -18.59
CA ARG A 255 23.18 30.27 -18.27
C ARG A 255 24.33 29.30 -17.95
N PRO A 256 24.20 28.39 -16.97
CA PRO A 256 25.20 27.36 -16.70
C PRO A 256 25.32 26.37 -17.87
N ASP A 257 26.31 25.49 -17.82
CA ASP A 257 26.36 24.29 -18.68
C ASP A 257 25.85 23.06 -17.92
N THR A 258 25.61 21.97 -18.66
CA THR A 258 25.06 20.73 -18.10
C THR A 258 25.97 20.05 -17.08
N GLN A 259 27.30 20.19 -17.20
CA GLN A 259 28.25 19.64 -16.22
C GLN A 259 28.11 20.37 -14.89
N ARG A 260 28.11 21.70 -14.92
CA ARG A 260 27.97 22.54 -13.71
C ARG A 260 26.64 22.33 -12.98
N ILE A 261 25.56 22.03 -13.73
CA ILE A 261 24.25 21.65 -13.15
C ILE A 261 24.34 20.29 -12.43
N ILE A 262 24.91 19.27 -13.08
CA ILE A 262 25.06 17.92 -12.49
C ILE A 262 25.93 17.96 -11.24
N GLU A 263 26.99 18.76 -11.23
CA GLU A 263 27.85 19.00 -10.07
C GLU A 263 27.08 19.57 -8.89
N ARG A 264 26.35 20.69 -9.05
CA ARG A 264 25.54 21.27 -7.96
C ARG A 264 24.50 20.32 -7.41
N LEU A 265 23.86 19.51 -8.27
CA LEU A 265 22.93 18.48 -7.83
C LEU A 265 23.63 17.36 -7.04
N ALA A 266 24.86 16.98 -7.40
CA ALA A 266 25.65 16.00 -6.65
C ALA A 266 26.22 16.55 -5.33
N GLU A 267 26.66 17.82 -5.31
CA GLU A 267 27.07 18.56 -4.11
C GLU A 267 25.90 18.62 -3.10
N MET A 268 24.70 18.95 -3.59
CA MET A 268 23.46 19.00 -2.79
C MET A 268 23.06 17.62 -2.26
N GLU A 269 23.07 16.58 -3.09
CA GLU A 269 22.81 15.19 -2.64
C GLU A 269 23.81 14.75 -1.57
N HIS A 270 25.12 15.04 -1.73
CA HIS A 270 26.15 14.71 -0.74
C HIS A 270 26.02 15.51 0.57
N LYS A 271 25.66 16.80 0.49
CA LYS A 271 25.38 17.67 1.64
C LYS A 271 24.15 17.19 2.42
N TYR A 272 23.08 16.82 1.72
CA TYR A 272 21.85 16.27 2.30
C TYR A 272 22.10 14.90 2.95
N GLU A 273 22.85 14.00 2.30
CA GLU A 273 23.25 12.72 2.89
C GLU A 273 24.12 12.89 4.13
N LYS A 274 25.11 13.80 4.14
CA LYS A 274 25.92 14.08 5.34
C LYS A 274 25.06 14.60 6.49
N THR A 275 24.11 15.49 6.19
CA THR A 275 23.25 16.12 7.21
C THR A 275 22.28 15.11 7.83
N THR A 276 21.65 14.26 7.01
CA THR A 276 20.75 13.19 7.49
C THR A 276 21.50 12.06 8.20
N LYS A 277 22.66 11.61 7.69
CA LYS A 277 23.51 10.60 8.36
C LYS A 277 24.13 11.11 9.67
N GLY A 278 24.37 12.42 9.79
CA GLY A 278 24.84 13.07 11.02
C GLY A 278 23.77 13.14 12.10
N LYS A 279 22.59 13.70 11.81
CA LYS A 279 21.51 13.85 12.81
C LYS A 279 20.82 12.53 13.20
N LEU A 280 20.91 11.47 12.39
CA LEU A 280 20.44 10.12 12.75
C LEU A 280 21.21 9.45 13.91
N LYS A 281 22.17 10.13 14.55
CA LYS A 281 22.98 9.55 15.63
C LYS A 281 23.12 10.41 16.90
N LEU A 282 22.58 11.63 16.94
CA LEU A 282 22.62 12.48 18.14
C LEU A 282 21.53 13.57 18.17
N ASP A 283 20.27 13.15 18.23
CA ASP A 283 19.18 13.88 18.88
C ASP A 283 18.30 12.85 19.62
N SER A 284 17.73 13.22 20.77
CA SER A 284 17.30 12.26 21.79
C SER A 284 15.93 11.62 21.55
N THR A 285 15.91 10.28 21.62
CA THR A 285 14.83 9.43 22.15
C THR A 285 13.53 10.13 22.56
N GLY A 286 12.56 10.23 21.65
CA GLY A 286 11.15 10.29 22.03
C GLY A 286 10.72 8.95 22.62
N SER A 287 10.00 8.97 23.75
CA SER A 287 9.54 7.73 24.41
C SER A 287 8.46 6.97 23.61
N ASP A 288 7.85 7.63 22.62
CA ASP A 288 6.68 7.13 21.89
C ASP A 288 7.01 6.26 20.66
N ASP A 289 8.22 6.33 20.09
CA ASP A 289 8.60 5.53 18.90
C ASP A 289 8.91 4.06 19.22
N LYS A 290 9.03 3.70 20.50
CA LYS A 290 9.21 2.32 20.97
C LYS A 290 7.88 1.73 21.45
N MET A 291 7.78 0.40 21.30
CA MET A 291 6.77 -0.40 21.97
C MET A 291 6.88 -0.21 23.49
N LYS A 292 5.76 -0.08 24.20
CA LYS A 292 5.71 0.15 25.65
C LYS A 292 5.30 -1.13 26.37
N LEU A 293 5.92 -1.39 27.51
CA LEU A 293 5.72 -2.56 28.36
C LEU A 293 5.38 -2.10 29.78
N GLU A 294 4.31 -2.64 30.34
CA GLU A 294 3.82 -2.32 31.68
C GLU A 294 3.48 -3.60 32.42
N ILE A 295 3.79 -3.68 33.72
CA ILE A 295 3.51 -4.84 34.56
C ILE A 295 2.81 -4.38 35.84
N MET A 296 1.69 -5.01 36.20
CA MET A 296 0.85 -4.59 37.33
C MET A 296 0.42 -5.81 38.16
N SER A 297 0.76 -5.82 39.44
CA SER A 297 0.29 -6.84 40.38
C SER A 297 -1.14 -6.56 40.85
N ARG A 298 -1.92 -7.60 41.19
CA ARG A 298 -3.29 -7.41 41.69
C ARG A 298 -3.38 -6.60 42.99
N VAL A 299 -2.37 -6.69 43.85
CA VAL A 299 -2.19 -5.91 45.10
C VAL A 299 -0.72 -5.51 45.25
N LYS A 300 -0.43 -4.47 46.03
CA LYS A 300 0.95 -3.93 46.19
C LYS A 300 1.85 -4.79 47.08
N SER A 301 1.27 -5.63 47.94
CA SER A 301 1.99 -6.46 48.91
C SER A 301 1.35 -7.82 49.12
N ILE A 302 2.16 -8.82 49.46
CA ILE A 302 1.74 -10.16 49.93
C ILE A 302 2.54 -10.45 51.21
N PRO A 303 1.95 -10.91 52.33
CA PRO A 303 2.73 -11.21 53.53
C PRO A 303 3.85 -12.22 53.24
N SER A 304 5.06 -11.95 53.75
CA SER A 304 6.21 -12.85 53.56
C SER A 304 6.03 -14.20 54.25
N THR A 305 5.19 -14.23 55.29
CA THR A 305 4.83 -15.39 56.13
C THR A 305 3.69 -16.25 55.54
N THR A 306 3.33 -16.04 54.27
CA THR A 306 2.35 -16.86 53.54
C THR A 306 2.72 -17.00 52.07
N GLY A 307 2.74 -18.24 51.57
CA GLY A 307 2.68 -18.49 50.13
C GLY A 307 1.34 -18.04 49.53
N THR A 308 1.31 -17.80 48.21
CA THR A 308 0.10 -17.43 47.47
C THR A 308 0.14 -18.07 46.08
N ASN A 309 -0.75 -19.04 45.87
CA ASN A 309 -0.93 -19.71 44.58
C ASN A 309 -1.90 -18.92 43.69
N GLN A 310 -1.68 -18.99 42.38
CA GLN A 310 -2.43 -18.26 41.36
C GLN A 310 -2.54 -16.74 41.65
N PHE A 311 -1.43 -16.12 42.06
CA PHE A 311 -1.32 -14.67 42.15
C PHE A 311 -1.34 -14.05 40.74
N PRO A 312 -2.35 -13.23 40.38
CA PRO A 312 -2.45 -12.70 39.03
C PRO A 312 -1.68 -11.39 38.88
N VAL A 313 -0.87 -11.36 37.83
CA VAL A 313 -0.12 -10.21 37.33
C VAL A 313 -0.63 -9.89 35.93
N LEU A 314 -0.97 -8.62 35.68
CA LEU A 314 -1.21 -8.11 34.33
C LEU A 314 0.11 -7.73 33.69
N VAL A 315 0.39 -8.29 32.51
CA VAL A 315 1.38 -7.80 31.57
C VAL A 315 0.62 -7.08 30.46
N ARG A 316 0.89 -5.79 30.26
CA ARG A 316 0.34 -4.98 29.18
C ARG A 316 1.45 -4.57 28.23
N VAL A 317 1.24 -4.81 26.94
CA VAL A 317 2.12 -4.32 25.87
C VAL A 317 1.33 -3.41 24.93
N THR A 318 1.93 -2.28 24.54
CA THR A 318 1.32 -1.28 23.66
C THR A 318 2.25 -0.99 22.49
N ALA A 319 1.77 -1.15 21.26
CA ALA A 319 2.57 -0.90 20.06
C ALA A 319 2.88 0.59 19.82
N PRO A 320 3.93 0.92 19.05
CA PRO A 320 4.19 2.30 18.62
C PRO A 320 2.97 2.90 17.88
N PRO A 321 2.72 4.22 17.98
CA PRO A 321 1.66 4.91 17.24
C PRO A 321 1.98 5.00 15.73
N ARG A 322 1.06 5.53 14.93
CA ARG A 322 1.30 5.80 13.49
C ARG A 322 2.38 6.89 13.36
N TYR A 323 3.65 6.49 13.19
CA TYR A 323 4.74 7.43 12.94
C TYR A 323 4.43 8.33 11.71
N THR A 324 4.69 9.62 11.83
CA THR A 324 4.39 10.62 10.79
C THR A 324 5.33 10.54 9.59
N GLY A 325 4.88 11.07 8.44
CA GLY A 325 5.73 11.33 7.27
C GLY A 325 6.46 10.14 6.62
N SER A 326 6.04 8.90 6.87
CA SER A 326 6.85 7.71 6.55
C SER A 326 6.01 6.49 6.18
N SER A 327 6.45 5.72 5.17
CA SER A 327 5.68 4.62 4.59
C SER A 327 5.39 3.49 5.58
N ARG A 328 4.12 3.07 5.65
CA ARG A 328 3.69 1.86 6.37
C ARG A 328 4.22 0.57 5.73
N ALA A 329 4.10 -0.54 6.46
CA ALA A 329 4.28 -1.88 5.90
C ALA A 329 3.36 -2.11 4.68
N GLY A 330 3.85 -2.88 3.70
CA GLY A 330 3.02 -3.36 2.61
C GLY A 330 2.21 -4.57 3.04
N LEU A 331 0.93 -4.61 2.68
CA LEU A 331 0.05 -5.76 2.92
C LEU A 331 0.18 -6.73 1.74
N ASN A 332 0.24 -8.03 2.05
CA ASN A 332 -0.04 -9.13 1.13
C ASN A 332 -1.36 -9.76 1.57
N LEU A 333 -2.42 -9.50 0.80
CA LEU A 333 -3.75 -10.02 1.08
C LEU A 333 -4.11 -11.12 0.09
N VAL A 334 -4.61 -12.25 0.58
CA VAL A 334 -5.33 -13.22 -0.24
C VAL A 334 -6.81 -13.18 0.14
N ALA A 335 -7.66 -12.81 -0.81
CA ALA A 335 -9.11 -12.86 -0.66
C ALA A 335 -9.62 -14.23 -1.11
N VAL A 336 -10.19 -14.97 -0.15
CA VAL A 336 -10.62 -16.36 -0.25
C VAL A 336 -12.15 -16.34 -0.25
N LEU A 337 -12.75 -16.44 -1.43
CA LEU A 337 -14.17 -16.19 -1.69
C LEU A 337 -14.92 -17.51 -1.92
N CYS A 338 -15.59 -18.02 -0.88
CA CYS A 338 -16.49 -19.17 -1.04
C CYS A 338 -17.87 -18.64 -1.49
N ILE A 339 -18.35 -19.12 -2.64
CA ILE A 339 -19.58 -18.64 -3.26
C ILE A 339 -20.48 -19.84 -3.52
N SER A 340 -21.30 -20.17 -2.54
CA SER A 340 -22.22 -21.30 -2.65
C SER A 340 -23.48 -20.94 -3.44
N ALA A 341 -24.25 -21.95 -3.85
CA ALA A 341 -25.55 -21.75 -4.47
C ALA A 341 -26.55 -20.97 -3.61
N SER A 342 -26.40 -20.89 -2.28
CA SER A 342 -27.30 -20.07 -1.45
C SER A 342 -27.05 -18.56 -1.58
N MET A 343 -25.90 -18.11 -2.12
CA MET A 343 -25.67 -16.70 -2.47
C MET A 343 -26.52 -16.18 -3.65
N MET A 344 -27.28 -17.05 -4.32
CA MET A 344 -28.17 -16.68 -5.44
C MET A 344 -29.49 -16.01 -5.02
N ALA A 345 -29.86 -16.08 -3.73
CA ALA A 345 -31.05 -15.38 -3.23
C ALA A 345 -30.67 -14.05 -2.57
N ASP A 346 -31.43 -12.99 -2.91
CA ASP A 346 -31.43 -11.67 -2.29
C ASP A 346 -30.09 -10.90 -2.40
N ASP A 347 -29.63 -10.64 -3.62
CA ASP A 347 -28.51 -9.73 -4.00
C ASP A 347 -27.17 -9.93 -3.24
N ARG A 348 -27.00 -11.09 -2.59
CA ARG A 348 -25.84 -11.44 -1.76
C ARG A 348 -24.53 -11.42 -2.54
N LEU A 349 -24.51 -12.08 -3.70
CA LEU A 349 -23.33 -12.16 -4.56
C LEU A 349 -22.88 -10.76 -5.00
N ASP A 350 -23.80 -9.89 -5.40
CA ASP A 350 -23.47 -8.53 -5.82
C ASP A 350 -23.12 -7.62 -4.64
N SER A 351 -23.67 -7.85 -3.45
CA SER A 351 -23.23 -7.21 -2.21
C SER A 351 -21.79 -7.60 -1.84
N MET A 352 -21.45 -8.89 -1.91
CA MET A 352 -20.09 -9.39 -1.70
C MET A 352 -19.12 -8.80 -2.74
N LYS A 353 -19.51 -8.79 -4.03
CA LYS A 353 -18.72 -8.18 -5.12
C LYS A 353 -18.47 -6.70 -4.86
N GLN A 354 -19.48 -5.92 -4.49
CA GLN A 354 -19.35 -4.49 -4.19
C GLN A 354 -18.45 -4.23 -2.98
N ALA A 355 -18.59 -4.99 -1.91
CA ALA A 355 -17.70 -4.88 -0.75
C ALA A 355 -16.25 -5.27 -1.10
N MET A 356 -16.04 -6.24 -2.01
CA MET A 356 -14.72 -6.58 -2.52
C MET A 356 -14.16 -5.52 -3.49
N MET A 357 -14.99 -4.80 -4.27
CA MET A 357 -14.55 -3.59 -4.99
C MET A 357 -13.98 -2.56 -4.01
N PHE A 358 -14.65 -2.34 -2.87
CA PHE A 358 -14.20 -1.42 -1.83
C PHE A 358 -12.88 -1.87 -1.17
N VAL A 359 -12.67 -3.17 -0.95
CA VAL A 359 -11.36 -3.72 -0.52
C VAL A 359 -10.29 -3.36 -1.54
N ILE A 360 -10.50 -3.70 -2.81
CA ILE A 360 -9.57 -3.38 -3.91
C ILE A 360 -9.25 -1.88 -3.94
N ASP A 361 -10.27 -1.02 -3.82
CA ASP A 361 -10.10 0.43 -3.90
C ASP A 361 -9.33 1.06 -2.75
N ASN A 362 -9.37 0.47 -1.56
CA ASN A 362 -8.61 0.98 -0.41
C ASN A 362 -7.18 0.39 -0.30
N LEU A 363 -6.85 -0.66 -1.06
CA LEU A 363 -5.46 -1.13 -1.15
C LEU A 363 -4.59 -0.12 -1.92
N GLY A 364 -3.45 0.23 -1.32
CA GLY A 364 -2.51 1.20 -1.88
C GLY A 364 -1.50 0.56 -2.86
N PRO A 365 -0.70 1.38 -3.57
CA PRO A 365 0.25 0.88 -4.58
C PRO A 365 1.40 0.04 -4.01
N ASN A 366 1.59 0.02 -2.68
CA ASN A 366 2.52 -0.88 -1.98
C ASN A 366 1.82 -2.10 -1.35
N ASP A 367 0.55 -2.35 -1.65
CA ASP A 367 -0.13 -3.59 -1.25
C ASP A 367 -0.20 -4.55 -2.44
N ARG A 368 -0.28 -5.85 -2.14
CA ARG A 368 -0.53 -6.91 -3.12
C ARG A 368 -1.83 -7.63 -2.77
N LEU A 369 -2.60 -7.97 -3.80
CA LEU A 369 -3.82 -8.78 -3.69
C LEU A 369 -3.73 -10.00 -4.60
N SER A 370 -4.16 -11.15 -4.10
CA SER A 370 -4.56 -12.32 -4.88
C SER A 370 -6.01 -12.65 -4.54
N VAL A 371 -6.84 -12.92 -5.55
CA VAL A 371 -8.22 -13.40 -5.35
C VAL A 371 -8.29 -14.87 -5.74
N VAL A 372 -8.89 -15.68 -4.88
CA VAL A 372 -9.10 -17.12 -5.08
C VAL A 372 -10.57 -17.44 -4.80
N SER A 373 -11.20 -18.17 -5.71
CA SER A 373 -12.53 -18.74 -5.56
C SER A 373 -12.47 -20.26 -5.68
N PHE A 374 -13.49 -20.95 -5.18
CA PHE A 374 -13.53 -22.41 -5.17
C PHE A 374 -14.84 -22.87 -5.75
N ASP A 375 -14.74 -23.89 -6.59
CA ASP A 375 -15.83 -24.80 -6.88
C ASP A 375 -15.32 -26.21 -6.56
N HIS A 376 -15.58 -27.21 -7.40
CA HIS A 376 -15.00 -28.55 -7.27
C HIS A 376 -13.45 -28.57 -7.32
N GLU A 377 -12.82 -27.52 -7.87
CA GLU A 377 -11.38 -27.28 -7.83
C GLU A 377 -11.06 -25.85 -7.35
N THR A 378 -9.83 -25.61 -6.87
CA THR A 378 -9.37 -24.29 -6.40
C THR A 378 -8.97 -23.40 -7.58
N GLN A 379 -9.78 -22.38 -7.89
CA GLN A 379 -9.50 -21.44 -8.98
C GLN A 379 -8.82 -20.17 -8.45
N ARG A 380 -7.53 -20.02 -8.75
CA ARG A 380 -6.81 -18.76 -8.56
C ARG A 380 -7.21 -17.78 -9.66
N LEU A 381 -7.92 -16.71 -9.30
CA LEU A 381 -8.43 -15.72 -10.25
C LEU A 381 -7.40 -14.64 -10.58
N THR A 382 -6.58 -14.24 -9.61
CA THR A 382 -5.47 -13.30 -9.84
C THR A 382 -4.18 -13.76 -9.17
N GLU A 383 -3.07 -13.53 -9.84
CA GLU A 383 -1.75 -13.56 -9.22
C GLU A 383 -1.63 -12.53 -8.08
N LEU A 384 -0.73 -12.81 -7.13
CA LEU A 384 -0.46 -11.91 -6.00
C LEU A 384 0.29 -10.67 -6.52
N SER A 385 -0.46 -9.62 -6.82
CA SER A 385 -0.02 -8.53 -7.69
C SER A 385 -0.19 -7.18 -7.01
N TYR A 386 0.74 -6.24 -7.28
CA TYR A 386 0.70 -4.88 -6.71
C TYR A 386 -0.55 -4.13 -7.17
N MET A 387 -1.26 -3.47 -6.25
CA MET A 387 -2.49 -2.71 -6.55
C MET A 387 -2.22 -1.33 -7.17
N ASN A 388 -1.53 -1.34 -8.31
CA ASN A 388 -1.56 -0.26 -9.30
C ASN A 388 -2.89 -0.30 -10.09
N ASP A 389 -3.16 0.71 -10.92
CA ASP A 389 -4.48 0.86 -11.53
C ASP A 389 -4.83 -0.22 -12.57
N VAL A 390 -3.82 -0.82 -13.21
CA VAL A 390 -3.98 -1.96 -14.11
C VAL A 390 -4.40 -3.21 -13.35
N ASN A 391 -3.68 -3.61 -12.31
CA ASN A 391 -4.00 -4.80 -11.51
C ASN A 391 -5.27 -4.59 -10.68
N ARG A 392 -5.55 -3.35 -10.26
CA ARG A 392 -6.83 -2.92 -9.66
C ARG A 392 -7.97 -3.14 -10.65
N ALA A 393 -7.83 -2.76 -11.92
CA ALA A 393 -8.83 -3.01 -12.96
C ALA A 393 -9.02 -4.52 -13.24
N ILE A 394 -7.94 -5.30 -13.29
CA ILE A 394 -7.98 -6.77 -13.46
C ILE A 394 -8.70 -7.43 -12.29
N ALA A 395 -8.33 -7.14 -11.04
CA ALA A 395 -8.99 -7.68 -9.85
C ALA A 395 -10.48 -7.33 -9.82
N LYS A 396 -10.85 -6.08 -10.17
CA LYS A 396 -12.26 -5.69 -10.33
C LYS A 396 -12.97 -6.39 -11.50
N HIS A 397 -12.25 -6.82 -12.53
CA HIS A 397 -12.83 -7.54 -13.66
C HIS A 397 -13.15 -8.99 -13.25
N GLU A 398 -12.19 -9.71 -12.66
CA GLU A 398 -12.41 -11.09 -12.21
C GLU A 398 -13.44 -11.19 -11.08
N VAL A 399 -13.42 -10.27 -10.10
CA VAL A 399 -14.44 -10.24 -9.04
C VAL A 399 -15.85 -10.00 -9.61
N ARG A 400 -16.02 -9.20 -10.68
CA ARG A 400 -17.34 -9.06 -11.33
C ARG A 400 -17.80 -10.34 -12.02
N LYS A 401 -16.89 -11.11 -12.64
CA LYS A 401 -17.20 -12.37 -13.32
C LYS A 401 -17.70 -13.47 -12.39
N LEU A 402 -17.35 -13.41 -11.10
CA LEU A 402 -17.70 -14.43 -10.10
C LEU A 402 -19.15 -14.92 -10.26
N GLN A 403 -19.28 -16.24 -10.42
CA GLN A 403 -20.53 -17.00 -10.40
C GLN A 403 -20.54 -17.88 -9.12
N PRO A 404 -21.71 -18.37 -8.68
CA PRO A 404 -21.77 -19.38 -7.63
C PRO A 404 -21.24 -20.72 -8.13
N GLY A 405 -20.55 -21.43 -7.24
CA GLY A 405 -20.15 -22.83 -7.40
C GLY A 405 -20.95 -23.78 -6.51
N CYS A 406 -20.62 -25.06 -6.62
CA CYS A 406 -21.15 -26.17 -5.84
C CYS A 406 -20.15 -26.72 -4.81
N GLY A 407 -18.84 -26.46 -4.98
CA GLY A 407 -17.79 -26.95 -4.10
C GLY A 407 -17.59 -26.15 -2.81
N ILE A 408 -17.46 -26.87 -1.70
CA ILE A 408 -17.19 -26.32 -0.36
C ILE A 408 -16.00 -27.09 0.22
N ASN A 409 -14.78 -26.65 -0.07
CA ASN A 409 -13.56 -27.21 0.52
C ASN A 409 -12.64 -26.10 1.02
N THR A 410 -12.96 -25.61 2.22
CA THR A 410 -12.24 -24.50 2.88
C THR A 410 -10.80 -24.87 3.21
N CYS A 411 -10.50 -26.16 3.43
CA CYS A 411 -9.14 -26.63 3.73
C CYS A 411 -8.20 -26.42 2.53
N LEU A 412 -8.58 -26.90 1.34
CA LEU A 412 -7.78 -26.69 0.12
C LEU A 412 -7.67 -25.21 -0.26
N ALA A 413 -8.73 -24.44 -0.03
CA ALA A 413 -8.75 -22.99 -0.25
C ALA A 413 -7.72 -22.25 0.64
N LEU A 414 -7.63 -22.62 1.92
CA LEU A 414 -6.66 -22.05 2.86
C LEU A 414 -5.22 -22.52 2.58
N ASP A 415 -5.02 -23.78 2.20
CA ASP A 415 -3.72 -24.30 1.79
C ASP A 415 -3.18 -23.59 0.54
N GLU A 416 -4.04 -23.30 -0.45
CA GLU A 416 -3.66 -22.53 -1.63
C GLU A 416 -3.35 -21.06 -1.27
N ALA A 417 -4.17 -20.42 -0.43
CA ALA A 417 -3.87 -19.08 0.08
C ALA A 417 -2.54 -19.01 0.86
N ALA A 418 -2.21 -20.05 1.64
CA ALA A 418 -0.91 -20.17 2.30
C ALA A 418 0.23 -20.39 1.29
N LYS A 419 0.07 -21.26 0.29
CA LYS A 419 1.03 -21.43 -0.82
C LYS A 419 1.32 -20.11 -1.53
N ILE A 420 0.29 -19.31 -1.82
CA ILE A 420 0.42 -17.98 -2.44
C ILE A 420 1.27 -17.04 -1.58
N LEU A 421 1.08 -17.03 -0.26
CA LEU A 421 1.87 -16.21 0.67
C LEU A 421 3.26 -16.80 1.01
N ARG A 422 3.53 -18.07 0.71
CA ARG A 422 4.86 -18.71 0.87
C ARG A 422 5.86 -18.31 -0.23
N HIS A 423 5.40 -18.05 -1.46
CA HIS A 423 6.27 -17.88 -2.63
C HIS A 423 6.98 -16.50 -2.71
N GLU A 424 6.91 -15.66 -1.67
CA GLU A 424 7.57 -14.35 -1.63
C GLU A 424 8.71 -14.28 -0.61
N GLU A 425 9.75 -13.50 -0.92
CA GLU A 425 10.76 -13.08 0.06
C GLU A 425 10.09 -12.27 1.19
N ARG A 426 10.00 -12.87 2.39
CA ARG A 426 9.22 -12.39 3.56
C ARG A 426 9.76 -11.10 4.22
N ILE A 427 10.51 -10.26 3.51
CA ILE A 427 11.20 -9.10 4.07
C ILE A 427 10.21 -7.92 4.21
N ASN A 428 9.63 -7.83 5.42
CA ASN A 428 8.85 -6.69 5.94
C ASN A 428 7.49 -6.42 5.24
N ARG A 429 6.74 -7.49 4.96
CA ARG A 429 5.33 -7.43 4.51
C ARG A 429 4.41 -8.14 5.49
N VAL A 430 3.21 -7.58 5.71
CA VAL A 430 2.17 -8.21 6.53
C VAL A 430 1.43 -9.23 5.67
N GLY A 431 1.43 -10.51 6.05
CA GLY A 431 0.65 -11.54 5.38
C GLY A 431 -0.74 -11.69 6.01
N ARG A 432 -1.79 -11.74 5.18
CA ARG A 432 -3.16 -12.03 5.62
C ARG A 432 -3.99 -12.78 4.58
N ILE A 433 -4.95 -13.53 5.11
CA ILE A 433 -6.00 -14.19 4.36
C ILE A 433 -7.34 -13.61 4.86
N PHE A 434 -8.23 -13.22 3.94
CA PHE A 434 -9.64 -12.90 4.24
C PHE A 434 -10.50 -14.05 3.72
N LEU A 435 -11.15 -14.83 4.60
CA LEU A 435 -12.07 -15.89 4.21
C LEU A 435 -13.51 -15.39 4.33
N LEU A 436 -14.21 -15.29 3.19
CA LEU A 436 -15.63 -14.96 3.12
C LEU A 436 -16.39 -16.24 2.79
N SER A 437 -17.45 -16.56 3.55
CA SER A 437 -18.32 -17.71 3.27
C SER A 437 -19.73 -17.53 3.83
N ASP A 438 -20.72 -18.08 3.11
CA ASP A 438 -22.08 -18.33 3.62
C ASP A 438 -22.38 -19.84 3.79
N ALA A 439 -21.40 -20.71 3.55
CA ALA A 439 -21.55 -22.17 3.51
C ALA A 439 -21.14 -22.87 4.83
N GLU A 440 -21.64 -24.10 5.02
CA GLU A 440 -21.26 -25.01 6.11
C GLU A 440 -20.17 -25.99 5.65
N ASP A 441 -19.10 -26.16 6.44
CA ASP A 441 -17.96 -27.00 6.09
C ASP A 441 -17.37 -27.73 7.31
N GLU A 442 -18.02 -28.82 7.71
CA GLU A 442 -17.50 -29.68 8.77
C GLU A 442 -16.18 -30.38 8.43
N SER A 443 -15.71 -30.36 7.17
CA SER A 443 -14.42 -30.98 6.81
C SER A 443 -13.25 -30.28 7.49
N VAL A 444 -13.42 -29.00 7.84
CA VAL A 444 -12.50 -28.15 8.61
C VAL A 444 -12.16 -28.73 9.99
N PHE A 445 -13.05 -29.53 10.59
CA PHE A 445 -12.78 -30.20 11.87
C PHE A 445 -12.02 -31.52 11.73
N ARG A 446 -11.82 -32.01 10.49
CA ARG A 446 -11.20 -33.31 10.19
C ARG A 446 -9.77 -33.19 9.64
N HIS A 447 -9.33 -31.96 9.34
CA HIS A 447 -8.00 -31.65 8.82
C HIS A 447 -7.31 -30.60 9.73
N ASP A 448 -5.98 -30.66 9.82
CA ASP A 448 -5.22 -29.66 10.57
C ASP A 448 -5.08 -28.36 9.77
N VAL A 449 -5.88 -27.35 10.15
CA VAL A 449 -5.73 -25.98 9.65
C VAL A 449 -4.43 -25.39 10.22
N PHE A 450 -3.36 -25.36 9.42
CA PHE A 450 -2.04 -24.89 9.85
C PHE A 450 -2.00 -23.36 10.03
N PRO A 451 -1.48 -22.85 11.17
CA PRO A 451 -1.63 -21.45 11.57
C PRO A 451 -0.56 -20.50 10.99
N GLU A 452 -0.13 -20.73 9.74
CA GLU A 452 1.03 -20.02 9.17
C GLU A 452 0.75 -18.53 8.88
N PHE A 453 -0.48 -18.21 8.49
CA PHE A 453 -0.94 -16.84 8.24
C PHE A 453 -2.31 -16.62 8.90
N PRO A 454 -2.55 -15.50 9.59
CA PRO A 454 -3.86 -15.24 10.18
C PRO A 454 -4.96 -15.09 9.12
N VAL A 455 -6.05 -15.81 9.35
CA VAL A 455 -7.26 -15.79 8.53
C VAL A 455 -8.32 -14.96 9.26
N GLU A 456 -8.58 -13.76 8.77
CA GLU A 456 -9.74 -12.99 9.21
C GLU A 456 -10.98 -13.59 8.51
N THR A 457 -11.94 -14.13 9.26
CA THR A 457 -13.11 -14.83 8.71
C THR A 457 -14.38 -13.98 8.77
N PHE A 458 -15.19 -14.02 7.72
CA PHE A 458 -16.39 -13.22 7.56
C PHE A 458 -17.57 -14.13 7.23
N GLY A 459 -18.40 -14.39 8.24
CA GLY A 459 -19.59 -15.23 8.11
C GLY A 459 -20.78 -14.43 7.63
N LEU A 460 -21.31 -14.77 6.45
CA LEU A 460 -22.36 -14.01 5.78
C LEU A 460 -23.75 -14.58 6.06
N GLY A 461 -24.61 -13.78 6.72
CA GLY A 461 -26.03 -14.10 6.89
C GLY A 461 -26.36 -15.08 8.01
N ALA A 462 -27.64 -15.41 8.18
CA ALA A 462 -28.08 -16.27 9.28
C ALA A 462 -27.68 -17.75 9.14
N GLY A 463 -27.41 -18.22 7.91
CA GLY A 463 -27.20 -19.63 7.58
C GLY A 463 -25.74 -20.10 7.42
N HIS A 464 -24.74 -19.24 7.67
CA HIS A 464 -23.34 -19.66 7.60
C HIS A 464 -22.89 -20.46 8.83
N ASP A 465 -21.77 -21.16 8.71
CA ASP A 465 -21.22 -22.00 9.77
C ASP A 465 -20.84 -21.23 11.05
N SER A 466 -21.68 -21.37 12.07
CA SER A 466 -21.47 -20.80 13.40
C SER A 466 -20.40 -21.49 14.24
N ALA A 467 -19.66 -22.46 13.69
CA ALA A 467 -18.59 -23.21 14.35
C ALA A 467 -17.27 -23.20 13.55
N ALA A 468 -17.28 -23.46 12.25
CA ALA A 468 -16.06 -23.60 11.44
C ALA A 468 -15.35 -22.27 11.20
N LEU A 469 -16.06 -21.19 10.82
CA LEU A 469 -15.44 -19.87 10.64
C LEU A 469 -14.84 -19.28 11.94
N PRO A 470 -15.49 -19.40 13.12
CA PRO A 470 -14.85 -19.13 14.41
C PRO A 470 -13.63 -20.01 14.71
N TYR A 471 -13.69 -21.31 14.38
CA TYR A 471 -12.61 -22.26 14.63
C TYR A 471 -11.37 -21.93 13.80
N ILE A 472 -11.52 -21.63 12.50
CA ILE A 472 -10.44 -21.19 11.61
C ILE A 472 -9.79 -19.91 12.12
N ALA A 473 -10.58 -18.90 12.49
CA ALA A 473 -10.10 -17.64 13.04
C ALA A 473 -9.25 -17.88 14.30
N VAL A 474 -9.80 -18.58 15.30
CA VAL A 474 -9.08 -18.89 16.55
C VAL A 474 -7.83 -19.73 16.31
N LYS A 475 -7.86 -20.73 15.42
CA LYS A 475 -6.70 -21.57 15.10
C LYS A 475 -5.57 -20.79 14.45
N THR A 476 -5.90 -19.85 13.55
CA THR A 476 -4.91 -19.10 12.76
C THR A 476 -4.50 -17.75 13.37
N MET A 477 -5.08 -17.36 14.50
CA MET A 477 -4.89 -16.06 15.17
C MET A 477 -5.51 -14.86 14.42
N GLY A 478 -6.51 -15.09 13.57
CA GLY A 478 -7.39 -14.05 13.01
C GLY A 478 -8.70 -13.91 13.78
N VAL A 479 -9.47 -12.85 13.49
CA VAL A 479 -10.81 -12.65 14.08
C VAL A 479 -11.91 -13.24 13.18
N TYR A 480 -13.01 -13.66 13.80
CA TYR A 480 -14.25 -13.99 13.11
C TYR A 480 -15.23 -12.82 13.28
N SER A 481 -15.69 -12.27 12.16
CA SER A 481 -16.72 -11.23 12.12
C SER A 481 -18.01 -11.82 11.54
N TYR A 482 -19.07 -11.84 12.35
CA TYR A 482 -20.42 -12.09 11.83
C TYR A 482 -20.91 -10.84 11.08
N VAL A 483 -21.40 -11.01 9.85
CA VAL A 483 -22.04 -9.95 9.08
C VAL A 483 -23.40 -10.42 8.58
N ASN A 484 -24.43 -9.58 8.71
CA ASN A 484 -25.71 -9.83 8.04
C ASN A 484 -25.61 -9.48 6.54
N HIS A 485 -26.68 -9.74 5.78
CA HIS A 485 -26.78 -9.47 4.33
C HIS A 485 -26.74 -7.98 3.92
N ASP A 486 -26.34 -7.08 4.81
CA ASP A 486 -26.30 -5.64 4.59
C ASP A 486 -24.92 -5.24 4.06
N LEU A 487 -24.88 -4.84 2.78
CA LEU A 487 -23.70 -4.35 2.08
C LEU A 487 -22.88 -3.35 2.89
N GLU A 488 -23.53 -2.43 3.61
CA GLU A 488 -22.85 -1.38 4.36
C GLU A 488 -22.13 -1.94 5.58
N LYS A 489 -22.67 -3.00 6.19
CA LYS A 489 -21.99 -3.72 7.28
C LYS A 489 -20.90 -4.65 6.78
N ILE A 490 -21.00 -5.18 5.55
CA ILE A 490 -19.91 -5.92 4.89
C ILE A 490 -18.75 -4.96 4.55
N LYS A 491 -19.04 -3.78 3.97
CA LYS A 491 -18.06 -2.71 3.79
C LYS A 491 -17.41 -2.34 5.12
N HIS A 492 -18.20 -1.99 6.14
CA HIS A 492 -17.68 -1.62 7.47
C HIS A 492 -16.81 -2.72 8.10
N ALA A 493 -17.16 -4.00 7.94
CA ALA A 493 -16.34 -5.13 8.38
C ALA A 493 -14.93 -5.05 7.77
N PHE A 494 -14.84 -4.94 6.45
CA PHE A 494 -13.56 -4.85 5.74
C PHE A 494 -12.82 -3.55 6.03
N THR A 495 -13.52 -2.41 6.16
CA THR A 495 -12.93 -1.12 6.55
C THR A 495 -12.23 -1.20 7.90
N GLN A 496 -12.86 -1.82 8.89
CA GLN A 496 -12.27 -1.99 10.21
C GLN A 496 -11.07 -2.95 10.19
N SER A 497 -11.17 -4.09 9.49
CA SER A 497 -10.04 -5.01 9.32
C SER A 497 -8.86 -4.38 8.58
N LEU A 498 -9.10 -3.74 7.44
CA LEU A 498 -8.06 -3.07 6.63
C LEU A 498 -7.40 -1.91 7.40
N GLY A 499 -8.18 -1.08 8.11
CA GLY A 499 -7.64 0.05 8.88
C GLY A 499 -6.62 -0.39 9.93
N GLY A 500 -6.89 -1.52 10.60
CA GLY A 500 -5.92 -2.20 11.47
C GLY A 500 -4.67 -2.66 10.72
N LEU A 501 -4.84 -3.51 9.70
CA LEU A 501 -3.73 -4.12 8.93
C LEU A 501 -2.82 -3.08 8.25
N MET A 502 -3.40 -2.01 7.69
CA MET A 502 -2.68 -0.88 7.10
C MET A 502 -2.02 0.02 8.16
N SER A 503 -2.05 -0.35 9.44
CA SER A 503 -1.40 0.38 10.54
C SER A 503 -0.39 -0.43 11.34
N VAL A 504 -0.02 -1.65 10.91
CA VAL A 504 0.95 -2.48 11.63
C VAL A 504 2.28 -1.74 11.86
N THR A 505 2.68 -1.60 13.14
CA THR A 505 3.92 -0.94 13.57
C THR A 505 4.93 -1.88 14.21
N ALA A 506 4.50 -3.09 14.62
CA ALA A 506 5.33 -4.17 15.11
C ALA A 506 4.88 -5.52 14.52
N MET A 507 5.84 -6.40 14.22
CA MET A 507 5.64 -7.77 13.75
C MET A 507 6.46 -8.72 14.62
N GLU A 508 6.10 -10.01 14.67
CA GLU A 508 6.82 -11.06 15.42
C GLU A 508 7.11 -10.62 16.87
N VAL A 509 6.06 -10.19 17.56
CA VAL A 509 6.12 -9.74 18.95
C VAL A 509 6.19 -10.97 19.86
N GLN A 510 7.36 -11.19 20.45
CA GLN A 510 7.57 -12.20 21.47
C GLN A 510 7.70 -11.52 22.84
N VAL A 511 6.80 -11.85 23.76
CA VAL A 511 6.87 -11.47 25.18
C VAL A 511 7.55 -12.60 25.95
N ASN A 512 8.63 -12.30 26.67
CA ASN A 512 9.35 -13.26 27.49
C ASN A 512 9.07 -12.99 28.97
N LEU A 513 8.82 -14.05 29.74
CA LEU A 513 8.52 -14.02 31.17
C LEU A 513 9.59 -14.81 31.92
N GLN A 514 10.14 -14.25 32.99
CA GLN A 514 11.13 -14.91 33.84
C GLN A 514 10.87 -14.58 35.31
N THR A 515 10.58 -15.58 36.14
CA THR A 515 10.47 -15.44 37.60
C THR A 515 11.83 -15.65 38.27
N LEU A 516 11.89 -15.35 39.58
CA LEU A 516 13.09 -15.47 40.41
C LEU A 516 12.75 -16.16 41.75
N ASP A 517 13.77 -16.46 42.55
CA ASP A 517 13.67 -16.80 43.98
C ASP A 517 12.65 -17.91 44.35
N GLY A 518 12.51 -18.92 43.49
CA GLY A 518 11.62 -20.08 43.69
C GLY A 518 10.16 -19.87 43.31
N ILE A 519 9.80 -18.72 42.74
CA ILE A 519 8.46 -18.42 42.20
C ILE A 519 8.28 -19.15 40.87
N THR A 520 7.09 -19.67 40.58
CA THR A 520 6.80 -20.36 39.31
C THR A 520 5.56 -19.81 38.60
N ILE A 521 5.51 -19.96 37.28
CA ILE A 521 4.35 -19.60 36.45
C ILE A 521 3.36 -20.77 36.42
N SER A 522 2.19 -20.61 37.04
CA SER A 522 1.18 -21.67 37.15
C SER A 522 0.16 -21.68 36.00
N SER A 523 -0.13 -20.54 35.38
CA SER A 523 -0.73 -20.47 34.02
C SER A 523 -0.62 -19.08 33.40
N ILE A 524 -0.61 -18.99 32.07
CA ILE A 524 -0.74 -17.73 31.34
C ILE A 524 -2.12 -17.67 30.68
N ARG A 525 -2.76 -16.49 30.64
CA ARG A 525 -3.95 -16.21 29.84
C ARG A 525 -3.56 -15.29 28.69
N SER A 526 -3.04 -15.91 27.63
CA SER A 526 -2.68 -15.28 26.37
C SER A 526 -3.88 -15.04 25.44
N GLY A 527 -5.08 -15.54 25.79
CA GLY A 527 -6.25 -15.48 24.90
C GLY A 527 -6.13 -16.53 23.80
N SER A 528 -6.20 -16.11 22.54
CA SER A 528 -5.95 -16.97 21.37
C SER A 528 -4.47 -17.03 20.95
N TYR A 529 -3.60 -16.24 21.58
CA TYR A 529 -2.18 -16.18 21.22
C TYR A 529 -1.39 -17.39 21.73
N PRO A 530 -0.51 -18.01 20.92
CA PRO A 530 0.36 -19.11 21.35
C PRO A 530 1.23 -18.71 22.54
N MET A 531 1.43 -19.65 23.45
CA MET A 531 2.27 -19.46 24.64
C MET A 531 3.02 -20.75 24.99
N SER A 532 4.08 -20.58 25.78
CA SER A 532 4.81 -21.69 26.41
C SER A 532 5.15 -21.35 27.86
N ILE A 533 5.35 -22.38 28.67
CA ILE A 533 5.94 -22.33 30.01
C ILE A 533 6.99 -23.45 30.04
N SER A 534 8.18 -23.21 30.60
CA SER A 534 9.20 -24.26 30.70
C SER A 534 8.80 -25.38 31.67
N SER A 535 9.42 -26.56 31.56
CA SER A 535 9.05 -27.75 32.34
C SER A 535 9.21 -27.57 33.86
N ASP A 536 10.21 -26.80 34.25
CA ASP A 536 10.52 -26.33 35.61
C ASP A 536 9.67 -25.10 36.04
N LYS A 537 9.02 -24.42 35.08
CA LYS A 537 8.10 -23.29 35.23
C LYS A 537 8.61 -21.91 35.69
N PRO A 538 9.91 -21.56 35.80
CA PRO A 538 10.30 -20.18 36.04
C PRO A 538 10.20 -19.29 34.80
N SER A 539 10.14 -19.87 33.59
CA SER A 539 10.12 -19.13 32.33
C SER A 539 8.88 -19.40 31.49
N GLY A 540 8.51 -18.46 30.63
CA GLY A 540 7.44 -18.63 29.64
C GLY A 540 7.49 -17.59 28.53
N THR A 541 6.79 -17.86 27.43
CA THR A 541 6.69 -16.94 26.29
C THR A 541 5.25 -16.75 25.83
N ILE A 542 4.97 -15.63 25.16
CA ILE A 542 3.71 -15.36 24.44
C ILE A 542 4.08 -14.82 23.05
N GLN A 543 3.50 -15.38 22.00
CA GLN A 543 3.76 -15.01 20.60
C GLN A 543 2.58 -14.26 20.00
N VAL A 544 2.83 -13.09 19.42
CA VAL A 544 1.83 -12.22 18.80
C VAL A 544 2.32 -11.88 17.37
N PRO A 545 1.61 -12.29 16.29
CA PRO A 545 2.11 -12.16 14.91
C PRO A 545 2.44 -10.72 14.50
N ASP A 546 1.60 -9.77 14.91
CA ASP A 546 1.75 -8.34 14.63
C ASP A 546 0.89 -7.51 15.59
N LEU A 547 1.18 -6.20 15.64
CA LEU A 547 0.35 -5.21 16.33
C LEU A 547 0.09 -3.97 15.45
N TYR A 548 -1.15 -3.50 15.50
CA TYR A 548 -1.65 -2.27 14.88
C TYR A 548 -1.14 -1.04 15.65
N ALA A 549 -1.16 0.13 15.02
CA ALA A 549 -0.63 1.36 15.62
C ALA A 549 -1.35 1.73 16.93
N GLY A 550 -0.62 1.76 18.04
CA GLY A 550 -1.17 2.01 19.38
C GLY A 550 -2.00 0.86 19.97
N GLU A 551 -2.05 -0.31 19.32
CA GLU A 551 -2.80 -1.48 19.80
C GLU A 551 -2.24 -1.99 21.14
N GLN A 552 -3.14 -2.31 22.08
CA GLN A 552 -2.77 -2.88 23.38
C GLN A 552 -3.11 -4.38 23.44
N LYS A 553 -2.23 -5.18 24.04
CA LYS A 553 -2.52 -6.55 24.50
C LYS A 553 -2.30 -6.66 25.99
N LYS A 554 -3.29 -7.23 26.68
CA LYS A 554 -3.34 -7.45 28.13
C LYS A 554 -3.33 -8.96 28.38
N PHE A 555 -2.39 -9.43 29.19
CA PHE A 555 -2.21 -10.84 29.51
C PHE A 555 -2.19 -11.03 31.02
N ILE A 556 -2.96 -12.00 31.54
CA ILE A 556 -2.86 -12.37 32.97
C ILE A 556 -1.91 -13.56 33.12
N VAL A 557 -0.77 -13.30 33.76
CA VAL A 557 0.17 -14.31 34.23
C VAL A 557 -0.22 -14.67 35.66
N TYR A 558 -0.47 -15.94 35.91
CA TYR A 558 -0.68 -16.48 37.26
C TYR A 558 0.64 -17.05 37.79
N LEU A 559 1.07 -16.56 38.94
CA LEU A 559 2.28 -16.97 39.63
C LEU A 559 1.94 -17.74 40.90
N ASP A 560 2.69 -18.80 41.20
CA ASP A 560 2.68 -19.44 42.51
C ASP A 560 3.91 -18.94 43.28
N VAL A 561 3.66 -18.08 44.27
CA VAL A 561 4.68 -17.39 45.07
C VAL A 561 4.84 -18.13 46.40
N PRO A 562 6.01 -18.69 46.74
CA PRO A 562 6.21 -19.41 48.00
C PRO A 562 6.23 -18.47 49.21
N GLU A 563 6.54 -18.98 50.40
CA GLU A 563 6.88 -18.16 51.58
C GLU A 563 8.29 -17.53 51.42
N GLY A 564 8.56 -16.40 52.07
CA GLY A 564 9.88 -15.73 52.08
C GLY A 564 9.87 -14.25 51.68
N GLU A 565 11.07 -13.68 51.53
CA GLU A 565 11.29 -12.23 51.33
C GLU A 565 11.56 -11.86 49.85
N GLN A 566 10.96 -12.60 48.90
CA GLN A 566 11.11 -12.41 47.44
C GLN A 566 10.55 -11.06 46.97
N ASN A 567 11.37 -10.02 46.95
CA ASN A 567 10.94 -8.65 46.62
C ASN A 567 10.71 -8.42 45.12
N GLN A 568 11.39 -9.16 44.22
CA GLN A 568 11.16 -9.13 42.77
C GLN A 568 10.55 -10.47 42.35
N ILE A 569 9.36 -10.43 41.72
CA ILE A 569 8.57 -11.65 41.47
C ILE A 569 8.48 -12.06 40.00
N LEU A 570 8.68 -11.11 39.08
CA LEU A 570 8.63 -11.33 37.64
C LEU A 570 9.46 -10.28 36.90
N THR A 571 10.29 -10.73 35.97
CA THR A 571 10.90 -9.93 34.91
C THR A 571 10.14 -10.20 33.61
N VAL A 572 9.91 -9.15 32.81
CA VAL A 572 9.35 -9.26 31.47
C VAL A 572 10.23 -8.49 30.49
N SER A 573 10.53 -9.09 29.35
CA SER A 573 11.11 -8.40 28.19
C SER A 573 10.25 -8.64 26.96
N VAL A 574 10.38 -7.77 25.96
CA VAL A 574 9.69 -7.92 24.67
C VAL A 574 10.67 -7.73 23.55
N SER A 575 10.63 -8.62 22.57
CA SER A 575 11.36 -8.54 21.31
C SER A 575 10.38 -8.47 20.15
N TYR A 576 10.61 -7.56 19.20
CA TYR A 576 9.74 -7.40 18.03
C TYR A 576 10.52 -6.94 16.78
N ARG A 577 10.01 -7.30 15.60
CA ARG A 577 10.49 -6.80 14.31
C ARG A 577 9.76 -5.50 13.96
N ASN A 578 10.49 -4.44 13.62
CA ASN A 578 9.90 -3.21 13.08
C ASN A 578 9.93 -3.26 11.54
N PRO A 579 8.78 -3.30 10.84
CA PRO A 579 8.74 -3.45 9.38
C PRO A 579 9.42 -2.32 8.59
N ARG A 580 9.75 -1.19 9.24
CA ARG A 580 10.48 -0.07 8.63
C ARG A 580 11.96 -0.33 8.46
N ILE A 581 12.55 -1.19 9.31
CA ILE A 581 13.98 -1.46 9.29
C ILE A 581 14.27 -2.49 8.20
N ARG A 582 14.63 -1.99 7.00
CA ARG A 582 15.02 -2.82 5.84
C ARG A 582 16.41 -3.48 5.96
N ARG A 583 17.10 -3.32 7.09
CA ARG A 583 18.30 -4.11 7.41
C ARG A 583 17.85 -5.45 7.97
N GLU A 584 18.44 -6.52 7.43
CA GLU A 584 18.09 -7.90 7.72
C GLU A 584 18.04 -8.16 9.24
N ALA A 585 17.02 -8.91 9.68
CA ALA A 585 16.86 -9.48 11.02
C ALA A 585 17.10 -8.53 12.22
N THR A 586 16.91 -7.21 12.08
CA THR A 586 17.03 -6.27 13.23
C THR A 586 15.80 -6.37 14.14
N ILE A 587 15.80 -7.39 15.00
CA ILE A 587 14.85 -7.54 16.11
C ILE A 587 15.17 -6.46 17.15
N ILE A 588 14.19 -5.60 17.42
CA ILE A 588 14.26 -4.62 18.51
C ILE A 588 13.93 -5.37 19.81
N GLN A 589 14.87 -5.40 20.75
CA GLN A 589 14.58 -5.77 22.13
C GLN A 589 14.28 -4.50 22.95
N LEU A 590 13.26 -4.59 23.81
CA LEU A 590 13.02 -3.62 24.88
C LEU A 590 13.82 -4.00 26.12
N ASP A 591 14.14 -2.99 26.92
CA ASP A 591 14.77 -3.14 28.22
C ASP A 591 13.86 -3.93 29.20
N GLU A 592 14.46 -4.72 30.10
CA GLU A 592 13.73 -5.56 31.05
C GLU A 592 12.88 -4.72 32.03
N SER A 593 11.56 -4.92 31.99
CA SER A 593 10.67 -4.41 33.04
C SER A 593 10.60 -5.40 34.20
N LYS A 594 10.76 -4.91 35.43
CA LYS A 594 10.87 -5.73 36.65
C LYS A 594 9.73 -5.42 37.61
N LEU A 595 8.92 -6.41 37.92
CA LEU A 595 7.84 -6.31 38.90
C LEU A 595 8.36 -6.65 40.30
N ALA A 596 8.42 -5.63 41.14
CA ALA A 596 8.57 -5.79 42.58
C ALA A 596 7.20 -5.84 43.27
N VAL A 597 7.08 -6.65 44.33
CA VAL A 597 5.90 -6.71 45.22
C VAL A 597 6.40 -6.77 46.65
N LEU A 598 5.83 -5.95 47.54
CA LEU A 598 6.31 -5.82 48.90
C LEU A 598 5.98 -7.07 49.73
N ARG A 599 6.96 -7.55 50.52
CA ARG A 599 6.88 -8.78 51.33
C ARG A 599 6.95 -8.49 52.85
N PRO A 600 5.95 -7.83 53.46
CA PRO A 600 5.96 -7.52 54.89
C PRO A 600 5.71 -8.77 55.76
N LYS A 601 6.35 -8.84 56.93
CA LYS A 601 6.24 -9.98 57.88
C LYS A 601 4.86 -10.11 58.54
N VAL A 602 4.08 -9.03 58.53
CA VAL A 602 2.72 -8.95 59.07
C VAL A 602 1.81 -8.40 57.97
N SER A 603 0.56 -8.87 57.88
CA SER A 603 -0.40 -8.34 56.91
C SER A 603 -0.71 -6.87 57.20
N THR A 604 -0.45 -6.00 56.23
CA THR A 604 -0.51 -4.54 56.39
C THR A 604 -1.91 -3.96 56.15
N THR A 605 -1.98 -2.64 56.04
CA THR A 605 -3.17 -1.78 56.15
C THR A 605 -4.25 -2.05 55.08
N PRO A 606 -5.50 -1.59 55.28
CA PRO A 606 -6.56 -1.73 54.27
C PRO A 606 -6.20 -1.19 52.88
N SER A 607 -5.38 -0.13 52.81
CA SER A 607 -4.84 0.46 51.58
C SER A 607 -4.00 -0.51 50.75
N ASP A 608 -3.24 -1.41 51.38
CA ASP A 608 -2.37 -2.36 50.68
C ASP A 608 -3.16 -3.54 50.11
N ARG A 609 -4.38 -3.75 50.62
CA ARG A 609 -5.36 -4.73 50.14
C ARG A 609 -6.25 -4.20 49.01
N LEU A 610 -6.05 -2.95 48.57
CA LEU A 610 -6.71 -2.35 47.41
C LEU A 610 -6.32 -3.11 46.14
N VAL A 611 -7.30 -3.46 45.32
CA VAL A 611 -7.07 -4.21 44.08
C VAL A 611 -6.74 -3.24 42.96
N CYS A 612 -5.72 -3.53 42.15
CA CYS A 612 -5.39 -2.75 40.95
C CYS A 612 -6.56 -2.78 39.95
N PRO A 613 -7.15 -1.63 39.55
CA PRO A 613 -8.32 -1.60 38.67
C PRO A 613 -8.11 -2.27 37.31
N ASP A 614 -6.95 -2.07 36.68
CA ASP A 614 -6.65 -2.67 35.38
C ASP A 614 -6.60 -4.21 35.45
N VAL A 615 -5.99 -4.75 36.51
CA VAL A 615 -5.97 -6.20 36.78
C VAL A 615 -7.38 -6.72 37.08
N ALA A 616 -8.19 -5.94 37.81
CA ALA A 616 -9.56 -6.28 38.14
C ALA A 616 -10.47 -6.32 36.89
N THR A 617 -10.39 -5.29 36.05
CA THR A 617 -11.09 -5.21 34.75
C THR A 617 -10.76 -6.40 33.87
N GLU A 618 -9.48 -6.74 33.71
CA GLU A 618 -9.06 -7.86 32.87
C GLU A 618 -9.50 -9.22 33.45
N LEU A 619 -9.43 -9.40 34.77
CA LEU A 619 -9.97 -10.60 35.44
C LEU A 619 -11.50 -10.73 35.30
N VAL A 620 -12.24 -9.61 35.31
CA VAL A 620 -13.69 -9.55 35.08
C VAL A 620 -14.03 -9.93 33.63
N ARG A 621 -13.32 -9.34 32.66
CA ARG A 621 -13.43 -9.65 31.23
C ARG A 621 -13.18 -11.14 30.93
N LEU A 622 -12.10 -11.70 31.50
CA LEU A 622 -11.75 -13.13 31.35
C LEU A 622 -12.72 -14.08 32.06
N ARG A 623 -13.40 -13.64 33.14
CA ARG A 623 -14.48 -14.43 33.78
C ARG A 623 -15.74 -14.44 32.91
N LEU A 624 -16.15 -13.29 32.37
CA LEU A 624 -17.28 -13.23 31.44
C LEU A 624 -17.03 -14.08 30.19
N ALA A 625 -15.84 -14.02 29.60
CA ALA A 625 -15.52 -14.81 28.41
C ALA A 625 -15.65 -16.33 28.62
N ARG A 626 -15.35 -16.84 29.83
CA ARG A 626 -15.59 -18.26 30.16
C ARG A 626 -17.07 -18.60 30.27
N LEU A 627 -17.93 -17.68 30.73
CA LEU A 627 -19.38 -17.87 30.74
C LEU A 627 -19.95 -17.88 29.31
N VAL A 628 -19.53 -16.93 28.48
CA VAL A 628 -19.98 -16.79 27.08
C VAL A 628 -19.56 -18.02 26.27
N MET A 629 -18.32 -18.47 26.39
CA MET A 629 -17.83 -19.72 25.79
C MET A 629 -18.60 -20.96 26.28
N GLY A 630 -18.83 -21.05 27.60
CA GLY A 630 -19.64 -22.12 28.18
C GLY A 630 -21.11 -22.14 27.73
N LYS A 631 -21.64 -21.01 27.24
CA LYS A 631 -22.99 -20.89 26.67
C LYS A 631 -23.02 -21.10 25.16
N ALA A 632 -22.07 -20.56 24.40
CA ALA A 632 -21.97 -20.77 22.95
C ALA A 632 -21.86 -22.27 22.59
N ASN A 633 -21.25 -23.07 23.50
CA ASN A 633 -21.11 -24.51 23.38
C ASN A 633 -22.29 -25.32 23.98
N ASN A 634 -23.31 -24.71 24.59
CA ASN A 634 -24.41 -25.41 25.27
C ASN A 634 -25.79 -24.80 24.96
N ILE A 635 -26.54 -25.48 24.08
CA ILE A 635 -27.88 -25.06 23.60
C ILE A 635 -28.90 -24.90 24.74
N HIS A 636 -28.74 -25.62 25.85
CA HIS A 636 -29.73 -25.69 26.94
C HIS A 636 -29.65 -24.57 28.00
N ARG A 637 -28.78 -23.56 27.86
CA ARG A 637 -28.69 -22.45 28.84
C ARG A 637 -29.53 -21.23 28.46
N THR A 638 -30.48 -20.88 29.32
CA THR A 638 -31.43 -19.78 29.13
C THR A 638 -30.76 -18.41 28.97
N PRO A 639 -31.44 -17.41 28.33
CA PRO A 639 -30.99 -16.01 28.30
C PRO A 639 -30.62 -15.45 29.69
N ASP A 640 -31.45 -15.73 30.68
CA ASP A 640 -31.32 -15.21 32.05
C ASP A 640 -30.10 -15.72 32.81
N GLU A 641 -29.65 -16.96 32.55
CA GLU A 641 -28.48 -17.54 33.23
C GLU A 641 -27.20 -16.74 32.97
N LEU A 642 -27.10 -16.11 31.80
CA LEU A 642 -25.96 -15.26 31.46
C LEU A 642 -25.98 -14.00 32.34
N GLN A 643 -27.10 -13.28 32.40
CA GLN A 643 -27.23 -12.10 33.28
C GLN A 643 -27.04 -12.48 34.75
N ARG A 644 -27.72 -13.53 35.24
CA ARG A 644 -27.60 -14.01 36.63
C ARG A 644 -26.17 -14.46 37.00
N SER A 645 -25.34 -14.82 36.02
CA SER A 645 -23.93 -15.15 36.22
C SER A 645 -23.02 -13.92 36.10
N TRP A 646 -23.36 -12.97 35.23
CA TRP A 646 -22.67 -11.70 35.04
C TRP A 646 -22.84 -10.76 36.25
N GLU A 647 -24.06 -10.63 36.81
CA GLU A 647 -24.30 -9.89 38.05
C GLU A 647 -23.46 -10.43 39.22
N LYS A 648 -23.22 -11.75 39.29
CA LYS A 648 -22.31 -12.35 40.28
C LYS A 648 -20.85 -11.97 40.05
N ILE A 649 -20.43 -11.73 38.81
CA ILE A 649 -19.07 -11.22 38.50
C ILE A 649 -18.97 -9.75 38.91
N LYS A 650 -19.94 -8.89 38.56
CA LYS A 650 -19.99 -7.48 38.99
C LYS A 650 -20.00 -7.36 40.52
N CYS A 651 -20.75 -8.22 41.21
CA CYS A 651 -20.77 -8.32 42.68
C CYS A 651 -19.54 -8.98 43.32
N SER A 652 -18.52 -9.40 42.56
CA SER A 652 -17.26 -9.92 43.13
C SER A 652 -16.33 -8.80 43.64
N LYS A 653 -15.27 -9.13 44.39
CA LYS A 653 -14.27 -8.13 44.81
C LYS A 653 -13.64 -7.45 43.60
N ASP A 654 -13.32 -8.23 42.56
CA ASP A 654 -12.71 -7.70 41.34
C ASP A 654 -13.73 -6.91 40.51
N GLY A 655 -15.00 -7.34 40.45
CA GLY A 655 -16.09 -6.58 39.81
C GLY A 655 -16.27 -5.18 40.40
N ARG A 656 -16.28 -5.05 41.73
CA ARG A 656 -16.29 -3.75 42.44
C ARG A 656 -14.99 -2.96 42.37
N SER A 657 -13.91 -3.53 41.84
CA SER A 657 -12.60 -2.85 41.71
C SER A 657 -12.24 -2.52 40.26
N ALA A 658 -12.99 -3.06 39.29
CA ALA A 658 -12.83 -2.80 37.87
C ALA A 658 -13.23 -1.35 37.52
N THR A 659 -12.70 -0.85 36.40
CA THR A 659 -13.04 0.46 35.88
C THR A 659 -14.50 0.51 35.41
N GLN A 660 -15.27 1.50 35.90
CA GLN A 660 -16.72 1.60 35.65
C GLN A 660 -17.08 1.62 34.15
N SER A 661 -16.26 2.26 33.33
CA SER A 661 -16.43 2.29 31.86
C SER A 661 -16.30 0.91 31.22
N ALA A 662 -15.37 0.07 31.69
CA ALA A 662 -15.21 -1.29 31.20
C ALA A 662 -16.32 -2.22 31.72
N VAL A 663 -16.80 -2.03 32.96
CA VAL A 663 -17.97 -2.76 33.45
C VAL A 663 -19.22 -2.40 32.63
N PHE A 664 -19.41 -1.11 32.30
CA PHE A 664 -20.51 -0.63 31.46
C PHE A 664 -20.46 -1.22 30.04
N ALA A 665 -19.30 -1.20 29.36
CA ALA A 665 -19.15 -1.81 28.04
C ALA A 665 -19.49 -3.33 28.05
N LEU A 666 -19.06 -4.05 29.10
CA LEU A 666 -19.38 -5.46 29.26
C LEU A 666 -20.87 -5.70 29.64
N ASP A 667 -21.55 -4.72 30.25
CA ASP A 667 -23.00 -4.74 30.43
C ASP A 667 -23.75 -4.56 29.10
N GLU A 668 -23.29 -3.65 28.23
CA GLU A 668 -23.84 -3.48 26.87
C GLU A 668 -23.65 -4.73 26.02
N ASP A 669 -22.45 -5.33 26.05
CA ASP A 669 -22.13 -6.61 25.39
C ASP A 669 -23.10 -7.73 25.81
N VAL A 670 -23.28 -7.95 27.11
CA VAL A 670 -24.16 -9.02 27.62
C VAL A 670 -25.61 -8.76 27.24
N ALA A 671 -26.07 -7.50 27.32
CA ALA A 671 -27.40 -7.13 26.87
C ALA A 671 -27.57 -7.34 25.35
N GLN A 672 -26.53 -7.13 24.54
CA GLN A 672 -26.55 -7.38 23.09
C GLN A 672 -26.53 -8.88 22.76
N MET A 673 -25.80 -9.71 23.51
CA MET A 673 -25.89 -11.18 23.44
C MET A 673 -27.31 -11.68 23.74
N GLN A 674 -28.00 -11.07 24.72
CA GLN A 674 -29.39 -11.40 25.03
C GLN A 674 -30.36 -10.93 23.95
N ARG A 675 -30.23 -9.71 23.43
CA ARG A 675 -31.09 -9.17 22.35
C ARG A 675 -30.97 -9.94 21.04
N THR A 676 -29.76 -10.38 20.69
CA THR A 676 -29.51 -11.07 19.41
C THR A 676 -29.70 -12.58 19.48
N GLY A 677 -29.53 -13.22 20.66
CA GLY A 677 -29.74 -14.66 20.89
C GLY A 677 -28.79 -15.61 20.15
N GLY A 678 -28.05 -15.12 19.15
CA GLY A 678 -27.29 -15.91 18.19
C GLY A 678 -25.96 -16.44 18.72
N LYS A 679 -25.68 -17.71 18.42
CA LYS A 679 -24.38 -18.34 18.65
C LYS A 679 -23.25 -17.63 17.89
N GLN A 680 -23.55 -17.14 16.68
CA GLN A 680 -22.70 -16.30 15.84
C GLN A 680 -22.23 -15.04 16.58
N PHE A 681 -23.14 -14.34 17.29
CA PHE A 681 -22.80 -13.15 18.06
C PHE A 681 -21.75 -13.49 19.14
N MET A 682 -22.02 -14.55 19.91
CA MET A 682 -21.14 -14.97 21.01
C MET A 682 -19.77 -15.39 20.50
N HIS A 683 -19.66 -16.09 19.36
CA HIS A 683 -18.35 -16.43 18.78
C HIS A 683 -17.59 -15.20 18.25
N SER A 684 -18.26 -14.25 17.60
CA SER A 684 -17.61 -13.03 17.09
C SER A 684 -17.04 -12.19 18.24
N TRP A 685 -17.81 -12.03 19.32
CA TRP A 685 -17.34 -11.42 20.58
C TRP A 685 -16.19 -12.22 21.21
N LEU A 686 -16.26 -13.56 21.23
CA LEU A 686 -15.21 -14.40 21.80
C LEU A 686 -13.88 -14.31 21.02
N THR A 687 -13.89 -14.20 19.69
CA THR A 687 -12.64 -14.00 18.93
C THR A 687 -12.08 -12.59 19.13
N SER A 688 -12.93 -11.56 19.12
CA SER A 688 -12.57 -10.19 19.49
C SER A 688 -11.91 -10.13 20.87
N HIS A 689 -12.50 -10.76 21.88
CA HIS A 689 -11.96 -10.78 23.24
C HIS A 689 -10.78 -11.75 23.40
N GLY A 690 -10.67 -12.78 22.57
CA GLY A 690 -9.54 -13.72 22.54
C GLY A 690 -8.25 -13.11 21.98
N LEU A 691 -8.36 -12.28 20.94
CA LEU A 691 -7.24 -11.56 20.32
C LEU A 691 -7.11 -10.11 20.78
N GLN A 692 -8.10 -9.56 21.47
CA GLN A 692 -8.20 -8.12 21.81
C GLN A 692 -8.14 -7.25 20.55
N ARG A 693 -9.05 -7.53 19.60
CA ARG A 693 -9.17 -6.90 18.26
C ARG A 693 -10.63 -6.65 17.91
N ALA A 694 -10.94 -5.45 17.41
CA ALA A 694 -12.30 -5.10 17.05
C ALA A 694 -12.84 -5.95 15.88
N THR A 695 -14.02 -6.54 16.07
CA THR A 695 -14.85 -7.19 15.04
C THR A 695 -16.07 -6.33 14.72
N THR A 696 -16.93 -6.77 13.79
CA THR A 696 -18.21 -6.12 13.42
C THR A 696 -19.23 -5.91 14.55
N MET A 697 -18.89 -6.33 15.77
CA MET A 697 -19.77 -6.34 16.94
C MET A 697 -19.79 -5.02 17.68
N GLU A 698 -18.69 -4.26 17.61
CA GLU A 698 -18.59 -2.95 18.24
C GLU A 698 -19.56 -2.00 17.52
N SER A 699 -20.53 -1.50 18.28
CA SER A 699 -21.65 -0.68 17.80
C SER A 699 -21.20 0.53 16.95
N PRO A 700 -22.01 0.98 15.96
CA PRO A 700 -21.84 2.29 15.29
C PRO A 700 -22.18 3.50 16.17
N SER A 701 -22.35 3.32 17.48
CA SER A 701 -22.61 4.40 18.44
C SER A 701 -21.40 5.33 18.60
N GLU A 702 -21.65 6.53 19.12
CA GLU A 702 -20.68 7.62 19.28
C GLU A 702 -19.52 7.33 20.27
N SER A 703 -19.47 6.12 20.83
CA SER A 703 -18.41 5.61 21.69
C SER A 703 -17.32 4.89 20.89
N PRO A 704 -16.02 5.22 21.06
CA PRO A 704 -14.94 4.45 20.47
C PRO A 704 -14.94 3.03 21.07
N GLY A 705 -14.95 2.02 20.20
CA GLY A 705 -15.10 0.62 20.60
C GLY A 705 -13.87 0.06 21.32
N THR A 706 -14.11 -0.89 22.23
CA THR A 706 -13.12 -1.41 23.21
C THR A 706 -11.77 -1.82 22.62
N PHE A 707 -11.74 -2.32 21.38
CA PHE A 707 -10.53 -2.73 20.69
C PHE A 707 -10.32 -2.03 19.33
N ARG A 708 -11.06 -0.95 19.04
CA ARG A 708 -10.74 -0.07 17.91
C ARG A 708 -9.44 0.67 18.19
N VAL A 709 -8.61 0.76 17.16
CA VAL A 709 -7.48 1.70 17.11
C VAL A 709 -7.86 2.88 16.23
N LYS A 710 -7.31 4.07 16.49
CA LYS A 710 -7.52 5.30 15.71
C LYS A 710 -7.39 5.10 14.20
N ALA A 711 -6.52 4.18 13.80
CA ALA A 711 -6.30 3.76 12.43
C ALA A 711 -7.52 3.14 11.71
N MET A 712 -8.43 2.51 12.46
CA MET A 712 -9.71 1.98 11.98
C MET A 712 -10.76 3.09 11.92
N GLU A 713 -10.84 3.92 12.97
CA GLU A 713 -11.78 5.03 13.08
C GLU A 713 -11.60 6.06 11.96
N GLU A 714 -10.34 6.40 11.64
CA GLU A 714 -9.96 7.25 10.51
C GLU A 714 -10.44 6.68 9.16
N MET A 715 -10.49 5.35 9.02
CA MET A 715 -10.88 4.68 7.78
C MET A 715 -12.41 4.50 7.66
N ILE A 716 -13.08 4.19 8.77
CA ILE A 716 -14.56 4.15 8.88
C ILE A 716 -15.12 5.55 8.59
N LYS A 717 -14.59 6.58 9.24
CA LYS A 717 -14.99 7.97 8.99
C LYS A 717 -14.81 8.37 7.52
N LYS A 718 -13.70 8.00 6.88
CA LYS A 718 -13.48 8.26 5.44
C LYS A 718 -14.55 7.59 4.56
N MET A 719 -14.92 6.33 4.86
CA MET A 719 -15.98 5.62 4.15
C MET A 719 -17.35 6.33 4.29
N ASP A 720 -17.69 6.78 5.50
CA ASP A 720 -18.94 7.50 5.76
C ASP A 720 -18.97 8.89 5.11
N GLU A 721 -17.83 9.60 5.07
CA GLU A 721 -17.68 10.87 4.34
C GLU A 721 -17.78 10.70 2.82
N GLU A 722 -17.20 9.64 2.25
CA GLU A 722 -17.31 9.30 0.82
C GLU A 722 -18.78 9.01 0.45
N LYS A 723 -19.47 8.20 1.25
CA LYS A 723 -20.91 7.91 1.14
C LYS A 723 -21.77 9.17 1.24
N ALA A 724 -21.51 10.04 2.22
CA ALA A 724 -22.26 11.29 2.39
C ALA A 724 -22.07 12.24 1.18
N ASN A 725 -20.92 12.18 0.50
CA ASN A 725 -20.67 12.95 -0.71
C ASN A 725 -21.26 12.30 -1.97
N GLU A 726 -21.33 10.97 -2.04
CA GLU A 726 -22.03 10.25 -3.11
C GLU A 726 -23.54 10.54 -3.09
N VAL A 727 -24.20 10.49 -1.92
CA VAL A 727 -25.61 10.85 -1.77
C VAL A 727 -25.88 12.29 -2.22
N LYS A 728 -25.03 13.25 -1.81
CA LYS A 728 -25.14 14.66 -2.25
C LYS A 728 -25.01 14.81 -3.77
N ARG A 729 -24.07 14.10 -4.41
CA ARG A 729 -23.93 14.08 -5.87
C ARG A 729 -25.19 13.52 -6.54
N TYR A 730 -25.75 12.43 -6.02
CA TYR A 730 -26.98 11.84 -6.57
C TYR A 730 -28.16 12.80 -6.47
N SER A 731 -28.33 13.49 -5.34
CA SER A 731 -29.36 14.54 -5.19
C SER A 731 -29.15 15.72 -6.16
N ALA A 732 -27.91 16.15 -6.39
CA ALA A 732 -27.60 17.22 -7.35
C ALA A 732 -27.91 16.80 -8.79
N THR A 733 -27.54 15.58 -9.20
CA THR A 733 -27.84 15.04 -10.54
C THR A 733 -29.34 14.94 -10.80
N VAL A 734 -30.13 14.52 -9.79
CA VAL A 734 -31.60 14.48 -9.90
C VAL A 734 -32.21 15.88 -10.03
N LEU A 735 -31.67 16.89 -9.34
CA LEU A 735 -32.13 18.28 -9.44
C LEU A 735 -31.77 18.97 -10.76
N MET A 736 -30.70 18.55 -11.44
CA MET A 736 -30.35 19.05 -12.79
C MET A 736 -31.00 18.23 -13.92
N GLY A 737 -31.82 17.23 -13.61
CA GLY A 737 -32.40 16.30 -14.59
C GLY A 737 -33.65 16.81 -15.34
N THR A 738 -34.17 18.00 -15.03
CA THR A 738 -35.49 18.46 -15.51
C THR A 738 -35.49 19.63 -16.51
N GLU A 739 -34.34 20.24 -16.81
CA GLU A 739 -34.26 21.34 -17.79
C GLU A 739 -33.05 21.17 -18.74
N GLY A 740 -33.29 21.31 -20.06
CA GLY A 740 -32.22 21.45 -21.07
C GLY A 740 -31.88 20.23 -21.93
N ALA A 741 -32.86 19.68 -22.67
CA ALA A 741 -32.63 18.59 -23.64
C ALA A 741 -33.29 18.82 -25.01
N MET A 742 -32.87 19.88 -25.74
CA MET A 742 -33.21 20.08 -27.16
C MET A 742 -32.06 20.76 -27.93
N GLU A 743 -31.98 20.45 -29.23
CA GLU A 743 -30.97 20.89 -30.21
C GLU A 743 -29.52 20.39 -29.96
N LYS A 744 -28.72 20.01 -30.98
CA LYS A 744 -28.83 20.15 -32.44
C LYS A 744 -28.30 18.88 -33.17
N MET A 745 -28.79 18.63 -34.39
CA MET A 745 -28.29 17.55 -35.28
C MET A 745 -27.10 18.01 -36.14
N GLY A 746 -26.31 17.06 -36.63
CA GLY A 746 -25.27 17.29 -37.64
C GLY A 746 -24.74 15.99 -38.27
N VAL A 747 -25.36 15.52 -39.34
CA VAL A 747 -24.96 14.30 -40.07
C VAL A 747 -24.33 14.66 -41.41
N VAL A 748 -23.16 14.11 -41.70
CA VAL A 748 -22.61 14.00 -43.07
C VAL A 748 -21.95 12.63 -43.24
N THR A 749 -22.27 11.94 -44.33
CA THR A 749 -21.59 10.71 -44.77
C THR A 749 -20.90 10.95 -46.12
N CYS A 750 -19.81 10.22 -46.39
CA CYS A 750 -19.21 10.16 -47.71
C CYS A 750 -18.57 8.78 -47.94
N THR A 751 -18.74 8.22 -49.13
CA THR A 751 -18.27 6.87 -49.49
C THR A 751 -17.54 6.87 -50.83
N ARG A 752 -16.26 6.47 -50.81
CA ARG A 752 -15.65 5.51 -51.76
C ARG A 752 -14.20 5.22 -51.42
N CYS A 753 -13.75 4.03 -51.79
CA CYS A 753 -12.37 3.56 -51.61
C CYS A 753 -11.69 3.42 -52.98
N THR A 754 -10.48 3.97 -53.13
CA THR A 754 -9.60 3.72 -54.28
C THR A 754 -8.13 3.65 -53.86
N LYS A 755 -7.62 2.42 -53.73
CA LYS A 755 -6.21 1.98 -53.78
C LYS A 755 -5.17 2.88 -53.08
N GLU A 756 -4.75 2.45 -51.89
CA GLU A 756 -3.58 3.02 -51.20
C GLU A 756 -2.28 2.92 -52.03
N LYS A 757 -1.52 4.02 -52.07
CA LYS A 757 -0.05 4.01 -52.20
C LYS A 757 0.53 4.81 -51.03
N ASN A 758 0.28 4.33 -49.82
CA ASN A 758 0.70 4.99 -48.59
C ASN A 758 2.08 4.51 -48.18
N GLY A 759 3.09 5.37 -48.30
CA GLY A 759 4.38 5.18 -47.63
C GLY A 759 4.18 5.26 -46.12
N LEU A 760 4.33 4.14 -45.42
CA LEU A 760 4.21 4.04 -43.98
C LEU A 760 5.61 3.95 -43.36
N VAL A 761 5.94 4.95 -42.54
CA VAL A 761 7.17 5.00 -41.76
C VAL A 761 6.78 4.95 -40.28
N VAL A 762 7.40 4.02 -39.55
CA VAL A 762 6.97 3.64 -38.21
C VAL A 762 8.17 3.28 -37.34
N TYR A 763 8.29 3.91 -36.17
CA TYR A 763 9.40 3.70 -35.24
C TYR A 763 9.03 2.80 -34.06
N LEU A 764 10.02 2.18 -33.40
CA LEU A 764 9.87 1.50 -32.11
C LEU A 764 10.77 2.06 -31.00
N LEU A 765 10.21 2.15 -29.78
CA LEU A 765 10.87 2.66 -28.57
C LEU A 765 10.59 1.76 -27.35
N LYS A 766 11.54 1.63 -26.40
CA LYS A 766 11.22 1.00 -25.09
C LYS A 766 10.57 2.01 -24.17
N PHE A 767 9.36 1.71 -23.71
CA PHE A 767 8.62 2.52 -22.77
C PHE A 767 7.72 1.66 -21.88
N ASN A 768 7.29 2.19 -20.73
CA ASN A 768 6.24 1.60 -19.92
C ASN A 768 4.93 2.36 -20.17
N PRO A 769 4.01 1.86 -21.01
CA PRO A 769 2.77 2.56 -21.38
C PRO A 769 1.72 2.65 -20.26
N ASP A 770 2.06 2.21 -19.04
CA ASP A 770 1.23 2.29 -17.83
C ASP A 770 1.78 3.32 -16.83
N ALA A 771 2.76 4.14 -17.24
CA ALA A 771 3.12 5.39 -16.58
C ALA A 771 2.35 6.55 -17.22
N ASP A 772 1.78 7.44 -16.41
CA ASP A 772 0.97 8.58 -16.88
C ASP A 772 1.77 9.45 -17.87
N MET A 773 1.16 9.73 -19.02
CA MET A 773 1.88 10.31 -20.17
C MET A 773 1.69 11.82 -20.23
N SER A 774 2.83 12.53 -20.21
CA SER A 774 3.01 13.94 -19.84
C SER A 774 2.96 14.21 -18.33
N ILE A 775 3.61 15.29 -17.89
CA ILE A 775 3.31 15.90 -16.59
C ILE A 775 1.94 16.55 -16.73
N ASN A 776 0.90 15.79 -16.40
CA ASN A 776 -0.50 16.16 -16.64
C ASN A 776 -1.02 17.15 -15.56
N LEU A 777 -0.41 18.34 -15.54
CA LEU A 777 -0.97 19.52 -14.88
C LEU A 777 -2.21 19.92 -15.67
N GLY A 778 -3.38 19.52 -15.15
CA GLY A 778 -4.66 19.60 -15.84
C GLY A 778 -5.08 21.02 -16.26
N PRO A 779 -6.15 21.13 -17.06
CA PRO A 779 -6.61 22.42 -17.58
C PRO A 779 -6.96 23.38 -16.43
N VAL A 780 -6.33 24.56 -16.44
CA VAL A 780 -6.70 25.67 -15.56
C VAL A 780 -8.02 26.24 -16.05
N GLU A 781 -9.09 26.01 -15.31
CA GLU A 781 -10.35 26.74 -15.52
C GLU A 781 -10.12 28.22 -15.20
N LEU A 782 -10.46 29.09 -16.16
CA LEU A 782 -10.37 30.54 -16.00
C LEU A 782 -11.66 31.14 -15.38
N LYS A 783 -12.12 30.54 -14.27
CA LYS A 783 -12.93 31.19 -13.22
C LYS A 783 -13.23 30.26 -12.04
#